data_AF-A0A6I9YYT6-F1
#
_entry.id   AF-A0A6I9YYT6-F1
#
_cell.length_a   1.000
_cell.length_b   1.000
_cell.length_c   1.000
_cell.angle_alpha   90.00
_cell.angle_beta   90.00
_cell.angle_gamma   90.00
#
_symmetry.space_group_name_H-M   'P 1'
#
loop_
_entity.id
_entity.type
_entity.pdbx_description
1 polymer ?
#
loop_
_entity_poly.entity_id
_entity_poly.type
_entity_poly.pdbx_seq_one_letter_code
_entity_poly.pdbx_strand_id
1 'polypeptide(L)'
;MDKRKDSGKHLDPPAVFQTTRPTGFRELIPPSHFQSQSAPPPTVSTTGLLGATAYPNWEEVAELRRENLHLKDELQRWNTKIDTTEDPKDKTRSLNRLSEPSNVTLAMSQQAEIISHQLHEIQRLESEVSAFRVSSAQQEATIAAQESTLSNLQGELTFLKAQNLTEVAILKTELEEVRKSSQQEKEALRNELEELRKQSQLKADSLREELESAKERSNHEITMAHGELQQMREEREVERRRQEAMVQECQQLVLKDYQTQLDKLSEAYEAEATSLKRQICAFQQDLEVQRKEASQLREKRDTLQNQLSVTEAELASQNALVLQFKTYVGEQKSSKPGFEQERLINRIQQLEDEKEALKMTAELLQVRVASLGDILSLQETELDKKVHLQDPFQSESSQKLQCLLTRWREKVFSLLVQLKSQELSHRDDTKVLEKKVKELEEEVASREQKAALLLHSLEDKTAEADMERVRNKTLQAEMMRSNEQMHGFQQKAEAGEKALRELADFVSRLKQQLMGQEERWKAALLRLLGLGNRVSFATKRVDTIQGLVCRKIALAKLQQEEKHVAGTNQEIQPSYEDLQAELHMLHEERDRLSAELKHGAQLIEKKVAEARERVETDLSKMRGTLQSLEETLEAKTVVERELRQQLEATEKQLETTNRELQRNAGAADSLRQEVGQLRGEYERALQEKVTEVETQLRKDLSEMEKALNTARREHAKAVVALRQAERQAARDKARSEELATIQESATQQEMARLEGRLKELERDKNVLMATLRQEGLLAQYRKNRQSAVPAKSIGKTGTSPLSKESLFAVLDDLQTLGAAILEEEKPDKNSSTIMDP
;
A
#
# COMPACT_ATOMS: atom_id res chain seq x y z
N MET A 1 -41.59 -5.14 6.36
CA MET A 1 -41.54 -4.98 7.83
C MET A 1 -41.24 -3.53 8.11
N ASP A 2 -42.28 -2.72 8.12
CA ASP A 2 -42.20 -1.26 8.29
C ASP A 2 -42.13 -0.88 9.77
N LYS A 3 -41.62 0.34 10.01
CA LYS A 3 -41.41 1.11 11.27
C LYS A 3 -39.92 1.45 11.43
N ARG A 4 -39.51 2.70 11.67
CA ARG A 4 -40.28 3.95 11.88
C ARG A 4 -39.52 5.14 11.29
N LYS A 5 -40.27 6.14 10.81
CA LYS A 5 -39.79 7.52 10.63
C LYS A 5 -39.88 8.28 11.97
N ASP A 6 -39.53 9.56 11.91
CA ASP A 6 -39.61 10.59 12.94
C ASP A 6 -38.46 10.55 13.97
N SER A 7 -37.89 11.68 14.42
CA SER A 7 -38.27 13.08 14.16
C SER A 7 -37.06 13.98 13.91
N GLY A 8 -37.07 14.78 12.85
CA GLY A 8 -36.18 15.93 12.75
C GLY A 8 -36.66 17.06 13.68
N LYS A 9 -35.74 17.73 14.36
CA LYS A 9 -36.02 18.95 15.14
C LYS A 9 -35.07 20.06 14.72
N HIS A 10 -35.62 21.08 14.09
CA HIS A 10 -34.95 22.37 13.88
C HIS A 10 -34.64 22.98 15.26
N LEU A 11 -33.45 23.58 15.40
CA LEU A 11 -33.10 24.43 16.53
C LEU A 11 -32.69 25.79 15.97
N ASP A 12 -33.65 26.70 15.90
CA ASP A 12 -33.40 28.09 15.52
C ASP A 12 -32.76 28.84 16.70
N PRO A 13 -31.60 29.51 16.52
CA PRO A 13 -31.08 30.43 17.52
C PRO A 13 -31.88 31.74 17.51
N PRO A 14 -32.20 32.33 18.67
CA PRO A 14 -33.02 33.55 18.73
C PRO A 14 -32.23 34.78 18.25
N ALA A 15 -32.63 35.35 17.12
CA ALA A 15 -32.05 36.58 16.58
C ALA A 15 -32.62 37.83 17.29
N VAL A 16 -31.92 38.34 18.31
CA VAL A 16 -32.35 39.51 19.09
C VAL A 16 -31.20 40.51 19.31
N PHE A 17 -31.47 41.77 18.91
CA PHE A 17 -30.70 43.01 19.03
C PHE A 17 -29.33 43.15 18.32
N GLN A 18 -29.30 44.14 17.43
CA GLN A 18 -28.09 44.82 16.94
C GLN A 18 -27.79 46.04 17.83
N THR A 19 -26.51 46.41 17.96
CA THR A 19 -26.01 47.66 18.61
C THR A 19 -26.25 47.76 20.13
N THR A 20 -25.46 48.48 20.93
CA THR A 20 -24.35 49.42 20.64
C THR A 20 -23.07 49.06 21.42
N ARG A 21 -21.89 49.28 20.82
CA ARG A 21 -20.60 49.28 21.54
C ARG A 21 -19.95 50.67 21.43
N PRO A 22 -19.48 51.22 22.55
CA PRO A 22 -18.15 51.81 22.59
C PRO A 22 -17.32 51.14 23.70
N THR A 23 -16.04 50.83 23.42
CA THR A 23 -15.10 50.34 24.44
C THR A 23 -13.70 50.86 24.11
N GLY A 24 -12.90 51.10 25.14
CA GLY A 24 -11.68 51.89 25.12
C GLY A 24 -10.68 51.63 23.99
N PHE A 25 -10.04 52.73 23.57
CA PHE A 25 -8.77 52.69 22.85
C PHE A 25 -7.65 52.25 23.81
N ARG A 26 -6.87 51.25 23.42
CA ARG A 26 -5.49 51.03 23.90
C ARG A 26 -4.68 50.27 22.83
N GLU A 27 -3.37 50.45 22.87
CA GLU A 27 -2.33 49.98 21.93
C GLU A 27 -2.57 50.25 20.43
N LEU A 28 -1.84 51.14 19.74
CA LEU A 28 -0.38 51.23 19.48
C LEU A 28 0.13 50.30 18.35
N ILE A 29 0.04 50.79 17.11
CA ILE A 29 0.87 50.40 15.96
C ILE A 29 1.39 51.71 15.32
N PRO A 30 2.68 51.83 14.93
CA PRO A 30 3.31 53.12 14.68
C PRO A 30 3.13 53.67 13.24
N PRO A 31 3.25 55.00 13.03
CA PRO A 31 3.37 55.60 11.71
C PRO A 31 4.77 55.38 11.11
N SER A 32 4.83 55.10 9.80
CA SER A 32 6.08 54.91 9.06
C SER A 32 6.64 56.22 8.51
N HIS A 33 7.97 56.34 8.58
CA HIS A 33 8.88 57.18 7.81
C HIS A 33 8.37 58.48 7.16
N PHE A 34 8.79 59.62 7.75
CA PHE A 34 9.40 60.66 6.92
C PHE A 34 10.74 60.16 6.37
N GLN A 35 11.09 60.54 5.14
CA GLN A 35 12.48 60.63 4.69
C GLN A 35 12.74 61.97 3.98
N SER A 36 13.63 62.74 4.60
CA SER A 36 14.70 63.56 4.01
C SER A 36 14.47 64.30 2.67
N GLN A 37 14.61 65.63 2.72
CA GLN A 37 15.74 66.28 2.03
C GLN A 37 16.06 67.68 2.61
N SER A 38 17.26 68.18 2.33
CA SER A 38 17.89 69.35 2.98
C SER A 38 17.84 70.63 2.13
N ALA A 39 18.03 71.78 2.77
CA ALA A 39 18.14 73.10 2.10
C ALA A 39 19.47 73.26 1.31
N PRO A 40 19.59 74.25 0.39
CA PRO A 40 19.87 75.65 0.76
C PRO A 40 19.10 76.74 -0.04
N PRO A 41 19.20 78.04 0.34
CA PRO A 41 18.58 79.21 -0.34
C PRO A 41 19.57 79.87 -1.35
N PRO A 42 19.39 81.11 -1.90
CA PRO A 42 18.30 82.11 -1.76
C PRO A 42 17.82 82.78 -3.08
N THR A 43 16.82 83.68 -3.01
CA THR A 43 16.82 84.99 -3.74
C THR A 43 15.78 85.99 -3.18
N VAL A 44 15.82 87.23 -3.66
CA VAL A 44 15.22 88.45 -3.05
C VAL A 44 14.01 88.96 -3.85
N SER A 45 13.19 89.85 -3.25
CA SER A 45 12.27 90.85 -3.89
C SER A 45 10.77 90.48 -3.94
N THR A 46 9.78 91.39 -3.88
CA THR A 46 9.71 92.83 -3.49
C THR A 46 8.23 93.28 -3.41
N THR A 47 7.84 94.12 -2.43
CA THR A 47 6.53 94.83 -2.29
C THR A 47 5.28 93.93 -2.17
N GLY A 48 4.24 94.16 -1.36
CA GLY A 48 3.75 95.22 -0.44
C GLY A 48 2.30 94.80 -0.05
N LEU A 49 1.45 95.50 0.74
CA LEU A 49 1.52 96.77 1.46
C LEU A 49 0.34 96.80 2.49
N LEU A 50 0.45 97.48 3.64
CA LEU A 50 -0.61 97.71 4.67
C LEU A 50 -1.07 96.44 5.46
N GLY A 51 -1.47 96.45 6.73
CA GLY A 51 -1.54 97.46 7.82
C GLY A 51 -2.40 96.89 8.98
N ALA A 52 -2.34 97.33 10.25
CA ALA A 52 -1.50 98.36 10.87
C ALA A 52 -1.33 98.16 12.41
N THR A 53 -0.14 98.53 12.92
CA THR A 53 0.16 99.24 14.19
C THR A 53 -0.60 99.00 15.50
N ALA A 54 0.16 98.69 16.58
CA ALA A 54 -0.05 99.23 17.93
C ALA A 54 1.23 99.11 18.80
N TYR A 55 2.29 99.88 18.48
CA TYR A 55 3.42 100.11 19.40
C TYR A 55 3.23 101.46 20.13
N PRO A 56 3.63 101.61 21.41
CA PRO A 56 3.53 102.89 22.11
C PRO A 56 4.39 103.98 21.47
N ASN A 57 3.87 105.20 21.46
CA ASN A 57 4.54 106.38 20.93
C ASN A 57 5.70 106.82 21.84
N TRP A 58 6.94 106.79 21.33
CA TRP A 58 8.11 107.29 22.06
C TRP A 58 8.34 108.79 21.85
N GLU A 59 7.68 109.45 20.89
CA GLU A 59 7.83 110.89 20.65
C GLU A 59 7.05 111.73 21.66
N GLU A 60 5.82 111.34 22.07
CA GLU A 60 5.10 111.99 23.19
C GLU A 60 5.94 112.00 24.49
N VAL A 61 6.65 110.90 24.79
CA VAL A 61 7.54 110.81 25.95
C VAL A 61 8.80 111.67 25.77
N ALA A 62 9.24 111.92 24.54
CA ALA A 62 10.35 112.83 24.23
C ALA A 62 9.93 114.32 24.17
N GLU A 63 8.64 114.60 23.97
CA GLU A 63 8.05 115.95 24.00
C GLU A 63 7.72 116.37 25.43
N LEU A 64 7.01 115.54 26.18
CA LEU A 64 6.79 115.76 27.62
C LEU A 64 8.09 115.88 28.42
N ARG A 65 9.18 115.22 27.98
CA ARG A 65 10.52 115.41 28.56
C ARG A 65 11.19 116.73 28.16
N ARG A 66 11.03 117.20 26.92
CA ARG A 66 11.49 118.54 26.50
C ARG A 66 10.73 119.65 27.23
N GLU A 67 9.43 119.48 27.41
CA GLU A 67 8.56 120.43 28.11
C GLU A 67 8.83 120.46 29.63
N ASN A 68 9.06 119.29 30.27
CA ASN A 68 9.54 119.24 31.66
C ASN A 68 10.96 119.82 31.85
N LEU A 69 11.82 119.75 30.83
CA LEU A 69 13.11 120.45 30.83
C LEU A 69 12.92 121.96 30.70
N HIS A 70 12.05 122.45 29.81
CA HIS A 70 11.72 123.86 29.68
C HIS A 70 11.19 124.45 31.00
N LEU A 71 10.24 123.77 31.65
CA LEU A 71 9.67 124.20 32.92
C LEU A 71 10.68 124.17 34.08
N LYS A 72 11.67 123.25 34.05
CA LYS A 72 12.80 123.26 35.00
C LYS A 72 13.76 124.42 34.75
N ASP A 73 14.10 124.70 33.49
CA ASP A 73 14.97 125.82 33.11
C ASP A 73 14.32 127.18 33.42
N GLU A 74 12.99 127.30 33.30
CA GLU A 74 12.26 128.51 33.70
C GLU A 74 12.21 128.68 35.22
N LEU A 75 11.99 127.61 35.99
CA LEU A 75 12.09 127.63 37.45
C LEU A 75 13.52 127.98 37.93
N GLN A 76 14.57 127.50 37.26
CA GLN A 76 15.94 127.89 37.58
C GLN A 76 16.26 129.35 37.20
N ARG A 77 15.66 129.92 36.14
CA ARG A 77 15.84 131.35 35.78
C ARG A 77 15.22 132.31 36.80
N TRP A 78 14.09 131.94 37.42
CA TRP A 78 13.49 132.75 38.49
C TRP A 78 14.25 132.63 39.82
N ASN A 79 14.87 131.48 40.09
CA ASN A 79 15.56 131.21 41.35
C ASN A 79 17.08 131.53 41.34
N THR A 80 17.55 132.34 40.38
CA THR A 80 18.97 132.74 40.20
C THR A 80 19.17 134.25 40.07
N LYS A 81 18.35 135.04 40.78
CA LYS A 81 18.52 136.49 40.90
C LYS A 81 18.14 136.97 42.30
N ILE A 82 18.90 137.93 42.82
CA ILE A 82 18.91 138.39 44.23
C ILE A 82 19.59 137.38 45.17
N ASP A 83 20.93 137.38 45.10
CA ASP A 83 21.78 137.16 46.27
C ASP A 83 22.84 138.26 46.29
N THR A 84 23.39 138.59 47.46
CA THR A 84 24.42 139.61 47.75
C THR A 84 24.11 141.08 47.37
N THR A 85 23.93 141.92 48.39
CA THR A 85 24.69 143.19 48.57
C THR A 85 24.45 143.77 49.96
N GLU A 86 25.51 144.25 50.61
CA GLU A 86 25.45 144.84 51.96
C GLU A 86 25.16 146.35 51.94
N ASP A 87 24.86 146.89 53.13
CA ASP A 87 24.89 148.29 53.66
C ASP A 87 25.52 149.41 52.79
N PRO A 88 25.12 150.72 52.90
CA PRO A 88 24.67 151.35 54.16
C PRO A 88 23.65 152.55 54.11
N LYS A 89 23.22 152.97 55.31
CA LYS A 89 22.96 154.36 55.81
C LYS A 89 22.15 155.44 55.03
N ASP A 90 21.33 156.14 55.83
CA ASP A 90 21.07 157.60 55.86
C ASP A 90 19.98 158.32 55.00
N LYS A 91 18.89 158.68 55.71
CA LYS A 91 18.31 160.06 55.90
C LYS A 91 17.35 160.73 54.87
N THR A 92 16.32 161.36 55.47
CA THR A 92 15.49 162.51 55.01
C THR A 92 14.50 162.27 53.86
N ARG A 93 13.33 162.94 53.74
CA ARG A 93 12.59 164.03 54.47
C ARG A 93 11.07 163.88 54.11
N SER A 94 10.03 164.58 54.57
CA SER A 94 9.71 165.74 55.48
C SER A 94 8.17 165.68 55.79
N LEU A 95 7.36 166.65 56.26
CA LEU A 95 7.47 168.11 56.51
C LEU A 95 6.33 168.64 57.45
N ASN A 96 6.67 169.29 58.58
CA ASN A 96 5.85 170.27 59.35
C ASN A 96 4.51 169.80 60.00
N ARG A 97 3.91 170.51 61.00
CA ARG A 97 4.19 171.85 61.57
C ARG A 97 3.96 171.93 63.11
N LEU A 98 4.38 173.04 63.73
CA LEU A 98 4.43 173.33 65.18
C LEU A 98 3.10 173.84 65.78
N SER A 99 2.84 173.61 67.08
CA SER A 99 2.96 174.64 68.15
C SER A 99 2.47 174.13 69.54
N GLU A 100 3.07 174.66 70.62
CA GLU A 100 2.58 174.60 72.02
C GLU A 100 1.65 175.82 72.33
N PRO A 101 1.09 176.05 73.56
CA PRO A 101 1.22 175.29 74.82
C PRO A 101 -0.06 175.12 75.69
N SER A 102 0.09 174.31 76.76
CA SER A 102 -0.60 174.35 78.08
C SER A 102 -2.13 174.36 78.18
N ASN A 103 -2.69 173.29 78.76
CA ASN A 103 -3.23 173.35 80.13
C ASN A 103 -3.27 171.93 80.78
N VAL A 104 -3.38 171.87 82.11
CA VAL A 104 -2.90 170.73 82.92
C VAL A 104 -4.04 169.75 83.32
N THR A 105 -3.65 168.55 83.79
CA THR A 105 -4.44 167.54 84.55
C THR A 105 -5.46 166.64 83.82
N LEU A 106 -5.10 165.96 82.71
CA LEU A 106 -5.81 164.71 82.32
C LEU A 106 -5.02 163.66 81.48
N ALA A 107 -3.75 163.88 81.14
CA ALA A 107 -3.09 163.14 80.03
C ALA A 107 -2.24 161.90 80.39
N MET A 108 -2.03 161.55 81.68
CA MET A 108 -0.98 160.57 82.06
C MET A 108 -1.42 159.09 82.15
N SER A 109 -2.71 158.74 82.09
CA SER A 109 -3.14 157.33 82.16
C SER A 109 -3.06 156.60 80.81
N GLN A 110 -3.50 157.24 79.72
CA GLN A 110 -3.63 156.60 78.40
C GLN A 110 -2.30 156.16 77.78
N GLN A 111 -1.19 156.78 78.16
CA GLN A 111 0.15 156.41 77.67
C GLN A 111 0.62 155.03 78.21
N ALA A 112 0.11 154.58 79.38
CA ALA A 112 0.58 153.36 80.05
C ALA A 112 -0.10 152.07 79.53
N GLU A 113 -1.37 152.17 79.13
CA GLU A 113 -2.14 151.04 78.59
C GLU A 113 -1.60 150.58 77.23
N ILE A 114 -1.20 151.53 76.38
CA ILE A 114 -0.64 151.26 75.04
C ILE A 114 0.63 150.42 75.12
N ILE A 115 1.55 150.76 76.04
CA ILE A 115 2.81 150.02 76.24
C ILE A 115 2.53 148.62 76.80
N SER A 116 1.58 148.51 77.72
CA SER A 116 1.17 147.23 78.32
C SER A 116 0.57 146.27 77.28
N HIS A 117 -0.24 146.78 76.34
CA HIS A 117 -0.79 146.00 75.23
C HIS A 117 0.30 145.54 74.25
N GLN A 118 1.25 146.42 73.89
CA GLN A 118 2.34 146.07 72.97
C GLN A 118 3.24 144.95 73.51
N LEU A 119 3.51 144.93 74.83
CA LEU A 119 4.30 143.85 75.44
C LEU A 119 3.56 142.50 75.46
N HIS A 120 2.24 142.49 75.73
CA HIS A 120 1.45 141.26 75.63
C HIS A 120 1.35 140.75 74.18
N GLU A 121 1.26 141.65 73.19
CA GLU A 121 1.22 141.29 71.77
C GLU A 121 2.53 140.61 71.33
N ILE A 122 3.68 141.13 71.76
CA ILE A 122 4.99 140.53 71.49
C ILE A 122 5.09 139.14 72.14
N GLN A 123 4.75 139.00 73.43
CA GLN A 123 4.81 137.70 74.11
C GLN A 123 3.85 136.66 73.50
N ARG A 124 2.68 137.10 73.01
CA ARG A 124 1.76 136.24 72.25
C ARG A 124 2.43 135.74 70.97
N LEU A 125 2.98 136.63 70.15
CA LEU A 125 3.67 136.27 68.91
C LEU A 125 4.92 135.41 69.15
N GLU A 126 5.67 135.62 70.23
CA GLU A 126 6.79 134.75 70.63
C GLU A 126 6.32 133.33 71.02
N SER A 127 5.18 133.21 71.70
CA SER A 127 4.56 131.91 72.02
C SER A 127 4.02 131.21 70.77
N GLU A 128 3.44 131.94 69.81
CA GLU A 128 2.99 131.40 68.52
C GLU A 128 4.17 130.95 67.65
N VAL A 129 5.24 131.74 67.55
CA VAL A 129 6.47 131.39 66.80
C VAL A 129 7.18 130.19 67.41
N SER A 130 7.22 130.06 68.74
CA SER A 130 7.81 128.88 69.39
C SER A 130 6.94 127.63 69.23
N ALA A 131 5.61 127.75 69.26
CA ALA A 131 4.70 126.66 68.89
C ALA A 131 4.90 126.20 67.43
N PHE A 132 5.00 127.14 66.47
CA PHE A 132 5.27 126.81 65.06
C PHE A 132 6.62 126.12 64.87
N ARG A 133 7.67 126.52 65.60
CA ARG A 133 8.97 125.83 65.58
C ARG A 133 8.88 124.39 66.09
N VAL A 134 8.12 124.14 67.16
CA VAL A 134 7.89 122.79 67.68
C VAL A 134 7.10 121.95 66.67
N SER A 135 6.05 122.49 66.03
CA SER A 135 5.33 121.75 64.98
C SER A 135 6.17 121.48 63.74
N SER A 136 7.03 122.42 63.32
CA SER A 136 7.96 122.21 62.20
C SER A 136 8.95 121.09 62.51
N ALA A 137 9.63 121.16 63.66
CA ALA A 137 10.58 120.13 64.09
C ALA A 137 9.91 118.74 64.24
N GLN A 138 8.65 118.69 64.70
CA GLN A 138 7.90 117.44 64.79
C GLN A 138 7.47 116.93 63.40
N GLN A 139 7.11 117.81 62.46
CA GLN A 139 6.80 117.42 61.09
C GLN A 139 8.05 116.94 60.34
N GLU A 140 9.18 117.64 60.47
CA GLU A 140 10.51 117.23 59.99
C GLU A 140 10.91 115.85 60.54
N ALA A 141 10.69 115.60 61.85
CA ALA A 141 10.92 114.30 62.45
C ALA A 141 10.02 113.20 61.86
N THR A 142 8.74 113.48 61.56
CA THR A 142 7.87 112.51 60.87
C THR A 142 8.28 112.26 59.42
N ILE A 143 8.79 113.27 58.70
CA ILE A 143 9.31 113.12 57.34
C ILE A 143 10.58 112.27 57.36
N ALA A 144 11.54 112.57 58.22
CA ALA A 144 12.77 111.78 58.36
C ALA A 144 12.49 110.31 58.76
N ALA A 145 11.46 110.06 59.58
CA ALA A 145 11.00 108.71 59.89
C ALA A 145 10.38 108.01 58.67
N GLN A 146 9.58 108.71 57.86
CA GLN A 146 9.01 108.18 56.62
C GLN A 146 10.09 107.89 55.57
N GLU A 147 11.05 108.80 55.36
CA GLU A 147 12.20 108.61 54.48
C GLU A 147 13.06 107.41 54.91
N SER A 148 13.27 107.22 56.21
CA SER A 148 13.93 106.02 56.76
C SER A 148 13.17 104.74 56.43
N THR A 149 11.85 104.70 56.64
CA THR A 149 11.04 103.51 56.27
C THR A 149 10.99 103.26 54.77
N LEU A 150 10.92 104.30 53.94
CA LEU A 150 10.97 104.17 52.48
C LEU A 150 12.33 103.67 52.00
N SER A 151 13.42 104.15 52.58
CA SER A 151 14.78 103.68 52.29
C SER A 151 14.95 102.19 52.66
N ASN A 152 14.46 101.78 53.82
CA ASN A 152 14.48 100.37 54.25
C ASN A 152 13.64 99.48 53.31
N LEU A 153 12.40 99.87 52.98
CA LEU A 153 11.53 99.15 52.05
C LEU A 153 12.12 99.11 50.62
N GLN A 154 12.85 100.14 50.19
CA GLN A 154 13.58 100.14 48.93
C GLN A 154 14.79 99.19 48.97
N GLY A 155 15.48 99.10 50.10
CA GLY A 155 16.51 98.10 50.38
C GLY A 155 15.95 96.67 50.29
N GLU A 156 14.87 96.37 51.01
CA GLU A 156 14.17 95.08 50.94
C GLU A 156 13.69 94.75 49.52
N LEU A 157 13.11 95.72 48.80
CA LEU A 157 12.64 95.54 47.43
C LEU A 157 13.79 95.28 46.44
N THR A 158 14.96 95.87 46.65
CA THR A 158 16.16 95.60 45.83
C THR A 158 16.79 94.25 46.16
N PHE A 159 16.83 93.86 47.44
CA PHE A 159 17.25 92.53 47.88
C PHE A 159 16.33 91.43 47.32
N LEU A 160 15.02 91.54 47.49
CA LEU A 160 14.04 90.58 46.97
C LEU A 160 14.08 90.47 45.45
N LYS A 161 14.33 91.58 44.72
CA LYS A 161 14.54 91.55 43.27
C LYS A 161 15.83 90.82 42.90
N ALA A 162 16.93 91.04 43.62
CA ALA A 162 18.18 90.32 43.39
C ALA A 162 18.02 88.81 43.66
N GLN A 163 17.38 88.44 44.77
CA GLN A 163 17.08 87.05 45.12
C GLN A 163 16.20 86.37 44.05
N ASN A 164 15.09 86.99 43.64
CA ASN A 164 14.23 86.47 42.57
C ASN A 164 14.99 86.31 41.25
N LEU A 165 15.89 87.23 40.91
CA LEU A 165 16.73 87.09 39.71
C LEU A 165 17.72 85.93 39.81
N THR A 166 18.30 85.65 40.98
CA THR A 166 19.16 84.48 41.20
C THR A 166 18.38 83.17 41.19
N GLU A 167 17.19 83.11 41.81
CA GLU A 167 16.32 81.92 41.79
C GLU A 167 15.83 81.62 40.38
N VAL A 168 15.40 82.64 39.62
CA VAL A 168 15.03 82.51 38.20
C VAL A 168 16.22 82.13 37.31
N ALA A 169 17.46 82.44 37.69
CA ALA A 169 18.64 81.97 36.98
C ALA A 169 18.92 80.48 37.26
N ILE A 170 18.85 80.06 38.53
CA ILE A 170 19.06 78.66 38.96
C ILE A 170 18.00 77.74 38.35
N LEU A 171 16.71 78.11 38.45
CA LEU A 171 15.60 77.35 37.87
C LEU A 171 15.70 77.25 36.33
N LYS A 172 16.32 78.22 35.65
CA LYS A 172 16.61 78.12 34.21
C LYS A 172 17.74 77.14 33.91
N THR A 173 18.81 77.12 34.71
CA THR A 173 19.89 76.13 34.52
C THR A 173 19.41 74.70 34.80
N GLU A 174 18.65 74.48 35.88
CA GLU A 174 18.04 73.19 36.21
C GLU A 174 17.08 72.73 35.10
N LEU A 175 16.24 73.63 34.57
CA LEU A 175 15.32 73.32 33.48
C LEU A 175 16.06 72.95 32.17
N GLU A 176 17.19 73.59 31.87
CA GLU A 176 18.03 73.23 30.72
C GLU A 176 18.79 71.91 30.92
N GLU A 177 19.18 71.57 32.15
CA GLU A 177 19.78 70.27 32.46
C GLU A 177 18.76 69.13 32.35
N VAL A 178 17.54 69.32 32.90
CA VAL A 178 16.42 68.38 32.74
C VAL A 178 15.99 68.24 31.28
N ARG A 179 16.08 69.32 30.47
CA ARG A 179 15.86 69.25 29.01
C ARG A 179 16.91 68.39 28.32
N LYS A 180 18.20 68.55 28.67
CA LYS A 180 19.31 67.78 28.09
C LYS A 180 19.27 66.31 28.49
N SER A 181 19.05 65.97 29.77
CA SER A 181 18.93 64.57 30.20
C SER A 181 17.74 63.90 29.51
N SER A 182 16.57 64.57 29.47
CA SER A 182 15.40 64.04 28.78
C SER A 182 15.54 64.00 27.24
N GLN A 183 16.50 64.70 26.64
CA GLN A 183 16.88 64.49 25.23
C GLN A 183 17.79 63.26 25.08
N GLN A 184 18.81 63.13 25.93
CA GLN A 184 19.73 61.99 25.96
C GLN A 184 19.01 60.66 26.22
N GLU A 185 18.05 60.63 27.15
CA GLU A 185 17.18 59.46 27.39
C GLU A 185 16.38 59.08 26.14
N LYS A 186 15.80 60.06 25.43
CA LYS A 186 15.05 59.82 24.19
C LYS A 186 15.95 59.35 23.05
N GLU A 187 17.20 59.78 23.01
CA GLU A 187 18.20 59.31 22.04
C GLU A 187 18.69 57.91 22.37
N ALA A 188 18.96 57.60 23.64
CA ALA A 188 19.28 56.25 24.10
C ALA A 188 18.15 55.26 23.77
N LEU A 189 16.90 55.59 24.12
CA LEU A 189 15.73 54.75 23.81
C LEU A 189 15.48 54.60 22.30
N ARG A 190 15.79 55.61 21.48
CA ARG A 190 15.75 55.49 20.01
C ARG A 190 16.80 54.50 19.51
N ASN A 191 18.04 54.62 19.99
CA ASN A 191 19.13 53.74 19.60
C ASN A 191 18.85 52.29 20.02
N GLU A 192 18.31 52.06 21.22
CA GLU A 192 17.88 50.75 21.69
C GLU A 192 16.73 50.17 20.84
N LEU A 193 15.72 50.98 20.51
CA LEU A 193 14.64 50.57 19.60
C LEU A 193 15.14 50.26 18.18
N GLU A 194 16.13 50.99 17.67
CA GLU A 194 16.76 50.69 16.37
C GLU A 194 17.60 49.41 16.42
N GLU A 195 18.30 49.15 17.52
CA GLU A 195 19.09 47.94 17.67
C GLU A 195 18.20 46.69 17.88
N LEU A 196 17.13 46.80 18.67
CA LEU A 196 16.10 45.77 18.78
C LEU A 196 15.42 45.50 17.42
N ARG A 197 15.18 46.54 16.61
CA ARG A 197 14.69 46.38 15.24
C ARG A 197 15.68 45.61 14.37
N LYS A 198 16.97 45.99 14.34
CA LYS A 198 18.02 45.26 13.60
C LYS A 198 18.10 43.80 14.04
N GLN A 199 18.10 43.53 15.34
CA GLN A 199 18.12 42.16 15.87
C GLN A 199 16.85 41.37 15.51
N SER A 200 15.67 41.99 15.52
CA SER A 200 14.43 41.34 15.08
C SER A 200 14.42 41.05 13.58
N GLN A 201 15.01 41.95 12.77
CA GLN A 201 15.16 41.80 11.33
C GLN A 201 16.12 40.66 11.00
N LEU A 202 17.33 40.66 11.58
CA LEU A 202 18.32 39.60 11.40
C LEU A 202 17.79 38.21 11.83
N LYS A 203 16.98 38.14 12.89
CA LYS A 203 16.28 36.90 13.28
C LYS A 203 15.23 36.48 12.27
N ALA A 204 14.45 37.43 11.73
CA ALA A 204 13.46 37.17 10.69
C ALA A 204 14.09 36.84 9.32
N ASP A 205 15.34 37.23 9.08
CA ASP A 205 16.11 36.87 7.89
C ASP A 205 16.74 35.49 8.04
N SER A 206 17.42 35.22 9.16
CA SER A 206 17.94 33.89 9.51
C SER A 206 16.86 32.80 9.52
N LEU A 207 15.68 33.06 10.11
CA LEU A 207 14.56 32.11 10.08
C LEU A 207 13.97 31.92 8.67
N ARG A 208 14.14 32.89 7.75
CA ARG A 208 13.76 32.72 6.34
C ARG A 208 14.79 31.90 5.58
N GLU A 209 16.08 32.11 5.80
CA GLU A 209 17.15 31.28 5.22
C GLU A 209 17.08 29.82 5.71
N GLU A 210 16.76 29.59 6.99
CA GLU A 210 16.50 28.26 7.53
C GLU A 210 15.26 27.61 6.90
N LEU A 211 14.18 28.37 6.69
CA LEU A 211 12.95 27.89 6.06
C LEU A 211 13.14 27.53 4.58
N GLU A 212 13.83 28.36 3.80
CA GLU A 212 14.15 28.01 2.40
C GLU A 212 15.12 26.82 2.36
N SER A 213 16.14 26.77 3.22
CA SER A 213 17.03 25.61 3.34
C SER A 213 16.28 24.31 3.68
N ALA A 214 15.24 24.38 4.52
CA ALA A 214 14.40 23.23 4.86
C ALA A 214 13.51 22.80 3.68
N LYS A 215 12.95 23.77 2.93
CA LYS A 215 12.20 23.49 1.69
C LYS A 215 13.09 22.86 0.62
N GLU A 216 14.32 23.35 0.43
CA GLU A 216 15.28 22.81 -0.54
C GLU A 216 15.64 21.36 -0.23
N ARG A 217 15.91 21.03 1.05
CA ARG A 217 16.13 19.64 1.51
C ARG A 217 14.90 18.76 1.24
N SER A 218 13.71 19.21 1.64
CA SER A 218 12.48 18.46 1.41
C SER A 218 12.17 18.26 -0.08
N ASN A 219 12.39 19.29 -0.92
CA ASN A 219 12.27 19.18 -2.38
C ASN A 219 13.28 18.20 -2.98
N HIS A 220 14.50 18.16 -2.45
CA HIS A 220 15.51 17.18 -2.87
C HIS A 220 15.13 15.75 -2.47
N GLU A 221 14.71 15.53 -1.22
CA GLU A 221 14.19 14.24 -0.72
C GLU A 221 12.98 13.76 -1.56
N ILE A 222 12.02 14.65 -1.84
CA ILE A 222 10.88 14.37 -2.73
C ILE A 222 11.35 14.01 -4.14
N THR A 223 12.37 14.68 -4.68
CA THR A 223 12.92 14.40 -6.01
C THR A 223 13.61 13.04 -6.06
N MET A 224 14.40 12.69 -5.04
CA MET A 224 15.03 11.37 -4.91
C MET A 224 13.99 10.26 -4.80
N ALA A 225 12.99 10.43 -3.93
CA ALA A 225 11.88 9.48 -3.78
C ALA A 225 11.05 9.31 -5.08
N HIS A 226 10.88 10.37 -5.89
CA HIS A 226 10.28 10.25 -7.22
C HIS A 226 11.16 9.46 -8.20
N GLY A 227 12.48 9.65 -8.16
CA GLY A 227 13.44 8.86 -8.95
C GLY A 227 13.43 7.38 -8.59
N GLU A 228 13.46 7.06 -7.30
CA GLU A 228 13.34 5.68 -6.78
C GLU A 228 11.99 5.06 -7.17
N LEU A 229 10.87 5.78 -7.00
CA LEU A 229 9.55 5.32 -7.42
C LEU A 229 9.42 5.14 -8.94
N GLN A 230 10.19 5.89 -9.75
CA GLN A 230 10.26 5.68 -11.19
C GLN A 230 11.08 4.42 -11.53
N GLN A 231 12.25 4.24 -10.93
CA GLN A 231 13.07 3.02 -11.11
C GLN A 231 12.28 1.76 -10.73
N MET A 232 11.63 1.77 -9.56
CA MET A 232 10.76 0.67 -9.11
C MET A 232 9.54 0.42 -10.02
N ARG A 233 9.11 1.38 -10.85
CA ARG A 233 8.09 1.17 -11.89
C ARG A 233 8.68 0.57 -13.15
N GLU A 234 9.82 1.08 -13.61
CA GLU A 234 10.53 0.59 -14.79
C GLU A 234 11.00 -0.87 -14.60
N GLU A 235 11.51 -1.23 -13.41
CA GLU A 235 11.84 -2.61 -13.05
C GLU A 235 10.60 -3.52 -13.05
N ARG A 236 9.48 -3.07 -12.47
CA ARG A 236 8.21 -3.83 -12.50
C ARG A 236 7.66 -3.99 -13.91
N GLU A 237 7.87 -3.01 -14.79
CA GLU A 237 7.53 -3.13 -16.21
C GLU A 237 8.42 -4.11 -16.95
N VAL A 238 9.73 -4.11 -16.69
CA VAL A 238 10.67 -5.10 -17.25
C VAL A 238 10.30 -6.52 -16.77
N GLU A 239 9.99 -6.68 -15.49
CA GLU A 239 9.61 -7.98 -14.93
C GLU A 239 8.25 -8.47 -15.43
N ARG A 240 7.26 -7.59 -15.56
CA ARG A 240 5.99 -7.89 -16.26
C ARG A 240 6.25 -8.34 -17.70
N ARG A 241 7.11 -7.65 -18.45
CA ARG A 241 7.45 -8.02 -19.84
C ARG A 241 8.17 -9.38 -19.92
N ARG A 242 9.01 -9.72 -18.93
CA ARG A 242 9.63 -11.06 -18.80
C ARG A 242 8.57 -12.14 -18.55
N GLN A 243 7.65 -11.90 -17.62
CA GLN A 243 6.56 -12.84 -17.33
C GLN A 243 5.63 -13.03 -18.53
N GLU A 244 5.30 -11.96 -19.25
CA GLU A 244 4.54 -12.02 -20.51
C GLU A 244 5.28 -12.79 -21.60
N ALA A 245 6.60 -12.61 -21.74
CA ALA A 245 7.42 -13.39 -22.68
C ALA A 245 7.47 -14.88 -22.32
N MET A 246 7.68 -15.21 -21.03
CA MET A 246 7.65 -16.60 -20.54
C MET A 246 6.29 -17.26 -20.79
N VAL A 247 5.18 -16.55 -20.54
CA VAL A 247 3.83 -17.05 -20.83
C VAL A 247 3.60 -17.26 -22.32
N GLN A 248 4.09 -16.35 -23.18
CA GLN A 248 4.03 -16.53 -24.64
C GLN A 248 4.88 -17.72 -25.13
N GLU A 249 6.05 -17.95 -24.55
CA GLU A 249 6.89 -19.11 -24.89
C GLU A 249 6.23 -20.43 -24.43
N CYS A 250 5.70 -20.49 -23.21
CA CYS A 250 4.91 -21.64 -22.75
C CYS A 250 3.69 -21.91 -23.64
N GLN A 251 2.97 -20.86 -24.08
CA GLN A 251 1.87 -21.01 -25.04
C GLN A 251 2.34 -21.55 -26.39
N GLN A 252 3.48 -21.08 -26.92
CA GLN A 252 4.06 -21.61 -28.16
C GLN A 252 4.53 -23.06 -28.04
N LEU A 253 5.08 -23.46 -26.89
CA LEU A 253 5.46 -24.86 -26.62
C LEU A 253 4.22 -25.76 -26.58
N VAL A 254 3.20 -25.38 -25.81
CA VAL A 254 1.93 -26.13 -25.73
C VAL A 254 1.23 -26.24 -27.10
N LEU A 255 1.26 -25.18 -27.92
CA LEU A 255 0.75 -25.23 -29.29
C LEU A 255 1.55 -26.17 -30.21
N LYS A 256 2.89 -26.20 -30.08
CA LYS A 256 3.74 -27.17 -30.79
C LYS A 256 3.46 -28.60 -30.34
N ASP A 257 3.28 -28.83 -29.04
CA ASP A 257 2.96 -30.15 -28.51
C ASP A 257 1.62 -30.67 -29.05
N TYR A 258 0.56 -29.85 -29.02
CA TYR A 258 -0.72 -30.17 -29.65
C TYR A 258 -0.60 -30.40 -31.17
N GLN A 259 0.21 -29.60 -31.88
CA GLN A 259 0.49 -29.83 -33.29
C GLN A 259 1.12 -31.22 -33.51
N THR A 260 2.19 -31.57 -32.80
CA THR A 260 2.80 -32.91 -32.97
C THR A 260 1.90 -34.06 -32.52
N GLN A 261 0.95 -33.83 -31.61
CA GLN A 261 -0.06 -34.84 -31.25
C GLN A 261 -1.07 -35.04 -32.39
N LEU A 262 -1.54 -33.97 -33.03
CA LEU A 262 -2.39 -34.03 -34.22
C LEU A 262 -1.66 -34.70 -35.40
N ASP A 263 -0.40 -34.34 -35.62
CA ASP A 263 0.44 -34.92 -36.68
C ASP A 263 0.59 -36.44 -36.47
N LYS A 264 0.99 -36.89 -35.26
CA LYS A 264 1.10 -38.32 -34.90
C LYS A 264 -0.23 -39.08 -35.01
N LEU A 265 -1.35 -38.46 -34.65
CA LEU A 265 -2.68 -39.06 -34.83
C LEU A 265 -3.02 -39.19 -36.31
N SER A 266 -2.67 -38.21 -37.15
CA SER A 266 -2.87 -38.28 -38.60
C SER A 266 -2.02 -39.39 -39.24
N GLU A 267 -0.75 -39.54 -38.84
CA GLU A 267 0.13 -40.63 -39.26
C GLU A 267 -0.44 -42.01 -38.86
N ALA A 268 -0.97 -42.13 -37.64
CA ALA A 268 -1.63 -43.34 -37.18
C ALA A 268 -2.89 -43.68 -37.99
N TYR A 269 -3.76 -42.70 -38.26
CA TYR A 269 -4.95 -42.90 -39.09
C TYR A 269 -4.58 -43.24 -40.55
N GLU A 270 -3.52 -42.67 -41.12
CA GLU A 270 -3.03 -43.08 -42.45
C GLU A 270 -2.40 -44.48 -42.44
N ALA A 271 -1.68 -44.85 -41.39
CA ALA A 271 -1.15 -46.20 -41.22
C ALA A 271 -2.27 -47.26 -41.12
N GLU A 272 -3.32 -46.99 -40.36
CA GLU A 272 -4.53 -47.83 -40.30
C GLU A 272 -5.26 -47.85 -41.65
N ALA A 273 -5.48 -46.70 -42.28
CA ALA A 273 -6.17 -46.62 -43.57
C ALA A 273 -5.40 -47.36 -44.68
N THR A 274 -4.06 -47.31 -44.71
CA THR A 274 -3.26 -48.11 -45.65
C THR A 274 -3.23 -49.59 -45.26
N SER A 275 -3.33 -49.94 -43.98
CA SER A 275 -3.44 -51.32 -43.51
C SER A 275 -4.77 -51.95 -43.95
N LEU A 276 -5.89 -51.26 -43.72
CA LEU A 276 -7.22 -51.66 -44.18
C LEU A 276 -7.30 -51.73 -45.71
N LYS A 277 -6.72 -50.79 -46.45
CA LYS A 277 -6.58 -50.89 -47.91
C LYS A 277 -5.81 -52.14 -48.33
N ARG A 278 -4.71 -52.49 -47.65
CA ARG A 278 -3.94 -53.72 -47.91
C ARG A 278 -4.75 -54.98 -47.62
N GLN A 279 -5.52 -55.03 -46.52
CA GLN A 279 -6.43 -56.13 -46.22
C GLN A 279 -7.54 -56.28 -47.27
N ILE A 280 -8.15 -55.17 -47.71
CA ILE A 280 -9.17 -55.17 -48.78
C ILE A 280 -8.58 -55.72 -50.08
N CYS A 281 -7.37 -55.32 -50.47
CA CYS A 281 -6.69 -55.87 -51.65
C CYS A 281 -6.40 -57.37 -51.51
N ALA A 282 -5.99 -57.85 -50.33
CA ALA A 282 -5.79 -59.27 -50.07
C ALA A 282 -7.11 -60.06 -50.21
N PHE A 283 -8.18 -59.63 -49.54
CA PHE A 283 -9.49 -60.26 -49.66
C PHE A 283 -10.06 -60.22 -51.10
N GLN A 284 -9.74 -59.18 -51.88
CA GLN A 284 -10.09 -59.15 -53.31
C GLN A 284 -9.32 -60.21 -54.12
N GLN A 285 -8.03 -60.41 -53.84
CA GLN A 285 -7.23 -61.47 -54.46
C GLN A 285 -7.72 -62.86 -54.06
N ASP A 286 -8.02 -63.09 -52.78
CA ASP A 286 -8.58 -64.35 -52.29
C ASP A 286 -9.95 -64.65 -52.94
N LEU A 287 -10.82 -63.65 -53.06
CA LEU A 287 -12.10 -63.77 -53.77
C LEU A 287 -11.91 -64.04 -55.27
N GLU A 288 -10.85 -63.54 -55.90
CA GLU A 288 -10.51 -63.90 -57.28
C GLU A 288 -9.99 -65.33 -57.42
N VAL A 289 -9.16 -65.81 -56.49
CA VAL A 289 -8.69 -67.20 -56.45
C VAL A 289 -9.89 -68.13 -56.25
N GLN A 290 -10.73 -67.87 -55.25
CA GLN A 290 -11.96 -68.62 -55.01
C GLN A 290 -12.94 -68.60 -56.20
N ARG A 291 -13.02 -67.48 -56.95
CA ARG A 291 -13.80 -67.43 -58.21
C ARG A 291 -13.21 -68.32 -59.31
N LYS A 292 -11.88 -68.38 -59.44
CA LYS A 292 -11.16 -69.23 -60.41
C LYS A 292 -11.27 -70.72 -60.05
N GLU A 293 -11.16 -71.07 -58.77
CA GLU A 293 -11.43 -72.43 -58.27
C GLU A 293 -12.89 -72.84 -58.51
N ALA A 294 -13.83 -71.95 -58.20
CA ALA A 294 -15.26 -72.18 -58.44
C ALA A 294 -15.66 -72.18 -59.93
N SER A 295 -14.84 -71.70 -60.87
CA SER A 295 -15.06 -71.92 -62.31
C SER A 295 -14.51 -73.28 -62.75
N GLN A 296 -13.29 -73.63 -62.34
CA GLN A 296 -12.69 -74.95 -62.61
C GLN A 296 -13.52 -76.11 -62.03
N LEU A 297 -14.11 -75.94 -60.84
CA LEU A 297 -15.01 -76.94 -60.25
C LEU A 297 -16.33 -77.07 -61.02
N ARG A 298 -16.83 -75.99 -61.64
CA ARG A 298 -17.99 -76.05 -62.55
C ARG A 298 -17.63 -76.77 -63.85
N GLU A 299 -16.50 -76.45 -64.48
CA GLU A 299 -16.00 -77.16 -65.67
C GLU A 299 -15.80 -78.67 -65.42
N LYS A 300 -15.26 -79.04 -64.25
CA LYS A 300 -15.12 -80.44 -63.82
C LYS A 300 -16.49 -81.12 -63.59
N ARG A 301 -17.43 -80.44 -62.95
CA ARG A 301 -18.82 -80.93 -62.79
C ARG A 301 -19.47 -81.15 -64.16
N ASP A 302 -19.34 -80.18 -65.07
CA ASP A 302 -20.04 -80.18 -66.35
C ASP A 302 -19.46 -81.25 -67.29
N THR A 303 -18.15 -81.48 -67.26
CA THR A 303 -17.51 -82.61 -67.95
C THR A 303 -17.89 -83.96 -67.35
N LEU A 304 -17.96 -84.10 -66.02
CA LEU A 304 -18.48 -85.32 -65.36
C LEU A 304 -19.95 -85.58 -65.68
N GLN A 305 -20.79 -84.54 -65.73
CA GLN A 305 -22.21 -84.68 -66.07
C GLN A 305 -22.42 -85.07 -67.55
N ASN A 306 -21.57 -84.58 -68.46
CA ASN A 306 -21.54 -85.04 -69.85
C ASN A 306 -21.03 -86.49 -69.98
N GLN A 307 -20.09 -86.93 -69.14
CA GLN A 307 -19.68 -88.33 -69.09
C GLN A 307 -20.82 -89.23 -68.57
N LEU A 308 -21.55 -88.77 -67.54
CA LEU A 308 -22.70 -89.49 -67.00
C LEU A 308 -23.80 -89.68 -68.06
N SER A 309 -24.17 -88.63 -68.80
CA SER A 309 -25.22 -88.73 -69.81
C SER A 309 -24.83 -89.63 -71.00
N VAL A 310 -23.54 -89.74 -71.33
CA VAL A 310 -23.04 -90.73 -72.29
C VAL A 310 -23.19 -92.15 -71.74
N THR A 311 -22.79 -92.42 -70.50
CA THR A 311 -22.94 -93.77 -69.91
C THR A 311 -24.40 -94.16 -69.66
N GLU A 312 -25.28 -93.20 -69.37
CA GLU A 312 -26.74 -93.39 -69.32
C GLU A 312 -27.30 -93.75 -70.71
N ALA A 313 -26.84 -93.11 -71.78
CA ALA A 313 -27.23 -93.43 -73.16
C ALA A 313 -26.71 -94.81 -73.61
N GLU A 314 -25.47 -95.15 -73.25
CA GLU A 314 -24.90 -96.49 -73.48
C GLU A 314 -25.70 -97.56 -72.73
N LEU A 315 -26.01 -97.35 -71.45
CA LEU A 315 -26.84 -98.25 -70.64
C LEU A 315 -28.27 -98.37 -71.20
N ALA A 316 -28.87 -97.28 -71.69
CA ALA A 316 -30.15 -97.32 -72.38
C ALA A 316 -30.09 -98.17 -73.66
N SER A 317 -29.00 -98.09 -74.43
CA SER A 317 -28.80 -98.93 -75.62
C SER A 317 -28.64 -100.43 -75.27
N GLN A 318 -27.93 -100.75 -74.18
CA GLN A 318 -27.82 -102.13 -73.67
C GLN A 318 -29.16 -102.66 -73.18
N ASN A 319 -29.95 -101.85 -72.47
CA ASN A 319 -31.30 -102.21 -72.05
C ASN A 319 -32.24 -102.43 -73.25
N ALA A 320 -32.13 -101.62 -74.31
CA ALA A 320 -32.87 -101.83 -75.55
C ALA A 320 -32.50 -103.15 -76.24
N LEU A 321 -31.20 -103.52 -76.27
CA LEU A 321 -30.73 -104.81 -76.78
C LEU A 321 -31.24 -105.99 -75.94
N VAL A 322 -31.24 -105.87 -74.60
CA VAL A 322 -31.82 -106.88 -73.69
C VAL A 322 -33.33 -107.02 -73.92
N LEU A 323 -34.05 -105.93 -74.18
CA LEU A 323 -35.46 -105.98 -74.55
C LEU A 323 -35.68 -106.66 -75.92
N GLN A 324 -34.84 -106.41 -76.92
CA GLN A 324 -34.89 -107.12 -78.20
C GLN A 324 -34.69 -108.64 -78.03
N PHE A 325 -33.69 -109.07 -77.25
CA PHE A 325 -33.51 -110.49 -76.93
C PHE A 325 -34.72 -111.07 -76.16
N LYS A 326 -35.30 -110.30 -75.23
CA LYS A 326 -36.47 -110.72 -74.45
C LYS A 326 -37.73 -110.90 -75.31
N THR A 327 -37.94 -110.05 -76.31
CA THR A 327 -39.00 -110.23 -77.32
C THR A 327 -38.72 -111.45 -78.20
N TYR A 328 -37.49 -111.60 -78.71
CA TYR A 328 -37.12 -112.71 -79.62
C TYR A 328 -37.21 -114.10 -78.96
N VAL A 329 -37.04 -114.18 -77.63
CA VAL A 329 -37.24 -115.41 -76.84
C VAL A 329 -38.72 -115.62 -76.44
N GLY A 330 -39.52 -114.55 -76.40
CA GLY A 330 -40.91 -114.60 -75.91
C GLY A 330 -41.93 -115.24 -76.85
N GLU A 331 -41.71 -115.18 -78.17
CA GLU A 331 -42.75 -115.45 -79.18
C GLU A 331 -43.04 -116.94 -79.47
N GLN A 332 -42.34 -117.91 -78.83
CA GLN A 332 -42.53 -119.34 -79.11
C GLN A 332 -43.20 -120.20 -78.02
N LYS A 333 -43.61 -119.67 -76.85
CA LYS A 333 -44.33 -120.47 -75.83
C LYS A 333 -45.42 -119.70 -75.08
N SER A 334 -46.66 -119.77 -75.59
CA SER A 334 -47.86 -119.21 -74.96
C SER A 334 -48.98 -120.25 -74.79
N SER A 335 -48.79 -121.24 -73.90
CA SER A 335 -49.86 -122.17 -73.51
C SER A 335 -49.76 -122.62 -72.04
N LYS A 336 -50.55 -121.92 -71.20
CA LYS A 336 -51.00 -122.25 -69.83
C LYS A 336 -49.92 -122.41 -68.71
N PRO A 337 -50.13 -121.83 -67.52
CA PRO A 337 -49.31 -122.13 -66.35
C PRO A 337 -49.59 -123.55 -65.84
N GLY A 338 -48.55 -124.23 -65.37
CA GLY A 338 -48.64 -125.60 -64.88
C GLY A 338 -49.01 -125.71 -63.40
N PHE A 339 -49.62 -126.84 -63.04
CA PHE A 339 -49.98 -127.35 -61.70
C PHE A 339 -48.95 -127.07 -60.58
N GLU A 340 -47.67 -126.91 -60.93
CA GLU A 340 -46.60 -126.62 -59.97
C GLU A 340 -46.71 -125.25 -59.33
N GLN A 341 -47.30 -124.24 -59.99
CA GLN A 341 -47.37 -122.89 -59.42
C GLN A 341 -48.42 -122.79 -58.30
N GLU A 342 -49.57 -123.47 -58.41
CA GLU A 342 -50.50 -123.63 -57.29
C GLU A 342 -49.92 -124.53 -56.19
N ARG A 343 -49.13 -125.56 -56.55
CA ARG A 343 -48.42 -126.39 -55.57
C ARG A 343 -47.37 -125.58 -54.78
N LEU A 344 -46.71 -124.62 -55.43
CA LEU A 344 -45.76 -123.69 -54.80
C LEU A 344 -46.47 -122.64 -53.94
N ILE A 345 -47.59 -122.06 -54.39
CA ILE A 345 -48.37 -121.12 -53.57
C ILE A 345 -48.88 -121.80 -52.29
N ASN A 346 -49.46 -123.00 -52.40
CA ASN A 346 -49.87 -123.78 -51.23
C ASN A 346 -48.69 -124.17 -50.33
N ARG A 347 -47.50 -124.44 -50.88
CA ARG A 347 -46.31 -124.72 -50.07
C ARG A 347 -45.72 -123.46 -49.41
N ILE A 348 -45.83 -122.30 -50.04
CA ILE A 348 -45.47 -121.02 -49.42
C ILE A 348 -46.41 -120.73 -48.25
N GLN A 349 -47.72 -120.91 -48.42
CA GLN A 349 -48.68 -120.72 -47.31
C GLN A 349 -48.39 -121.64 -46.13
N GLN A 350 -48.11 -122.93 -46.39
CA GLN A 350 -47.66 -123.88 -45.36
C GLN A 350 -46.35 -123.43 -44.67
N LEU A 351 -45.39 -122.88 -45.42
CA LEU A 351 -44.13 -122.39 -44.85
C LEU A 351 -44.31 -121.09 -44.04
N GLU A 352 -45.32 -120.28 -44.35
CA GLU A 352 -45.72 -119.11 -43.56
C GLU A 352 -46.42 -119.52 -42.25
N ASP A 353 -47.31 -120.51 -42.31
CA ASP A 353 -47.93 -121.11 -41.12
C ASP A 353 -46.89 -121.82 -40.22
N GLU A 354 -46.00 -122.62 -40.81
CA GLU A 354 -44.84 -123.24 -40.14
C GLU A 354 -43.94 -122.16 -39.49
N LYS A 355 -43.73 -121.02 -40.15
CA LYS A 355 -42.92 -119.89 -39.65
C LYS A 355 -43.57 -119.17 -38.46
N GLU A 356 -44.85 -118.80 -38.51
CA GLU A 356 -45.48 -118.12 -37.38
C GLU A 356 -45.69 -119.08 -36.20
N ALA A 357 -45.92 -120.38 -36.44
CA ALA A 357 -45.88 -121.40 -35.39
C ALA A 357 -44.49 -121.50 -34.73
N LEU A 358 -43.41 -121.57 -35.53
CA LEU A 358 -42.03 -121.57 -35.03
C LEU A 358 -41.73 -120.29 -34.23
N LYS A 359 -42.19 -119.13 -34.70
CA LYS A 359 -42.04 -117.85 -33.99
C LYS A 359 -42.75 -117.85 -32.64
N MET A 360 -43.99 -118.36 -32.53
CA MET A 360 -44.65 -118.54 -31.23
C MET A 360 -43.87 -119.48 -30.30
N THR A 361 -43.27 -120.56 -30.83
CA THR A 361 -42.39 -121.41 -30.01
C THR A 361 -41.09 -120.72 -29.61
N ALA A 362 -40.53 -119.84 -30.46
CA ALA A 362 -39.35 -119.04 -30.15
C ALA A 362 -39.65 -117.99 -29.07
N GLU A 363 -40.80 -117.32 -29.12
CA GLU A 363 -41.28 -116.40 -28.07
C GLU A 363 -41.51 -117.14 -26.74
N LEU A 364 -42.08 -118.35 -26.77
CA LEU A 364 -42.24 -119.20 -25.58
C LEU A 364 -40.87 -119.66 -25.01
N LEU A 365 -39.91 -119.98 -25.89
CA LEU A 365 -38.53 -120.29 -25.49
C LEU A 365 -37.79 -119.05 -24.98
N GLN A 366 -38.05 -117.85 -25.51
CA GLN A 366 -37.50 -116.58 -25.02
C GLN A 366 -37.92 -116.34 -23.56
N VAL A 367 -39.20 -116.54 -23.22
CA VAL A 367 -39.71 -116.48 -21.83
C VAL A 367 -39.04 -117.56 -20.96
N ARG A 368 -38.86 -118.77 -21.49
CA ARG A 368 -38.19 -119.86 -20.75
C ARG A 368 -36.71 -119.56 -20.49
N VAL A 369 -35.99 -119.00 -21.46
CA VAL A 369 -34.60 -118.55 -21.34
C VAL A 369 -34.48 -117.38 -20.36
N ALA A 370 -35.42 -116.42 -20.37
CA ALA A 370 -35.48 -115.36 -19.35
C ALA A 370 -35.62 -115.96 -17.94
N SER A 371 -36.58 -116.87 -17.73
CA SER A 371 -36.76 -117.53 -16.42
C SER A 371 -35.56 -118.37 -15.97
N LEU A 372 -34.79 -118.93 -16.91
CA LEU A 372 -33.51 -119.60 -16.61
C LEU A 372 -32.38 -118.60 -16.32
N GLY A 373 -32.39 -117.42 -16.95
CA GLY A 373 -31.50 -116.30 -16.65
C GLY A 373 -31.72 -115.76 -15.24
N ASP A 374 -32.97 -115.60 -14.81
CA ASP A 374 -33.30 -115.20 -13.44
C ASP A 374 -32.79 -116.23 -12.41
N ILE A 375 -33.02 -117.53 -12.68
CA ILE A 375 -32.50 -118.64 -11.85
C ILE A 375 -30.97 -118.68 -11.84
N LEU A 376 -30.31 -118.43 -12.96
CA LEU A 376 -28.85 -118.34 -13.05
C LEU A 376 -28.32 -117.14 -12.26
N SER A 377 -28.96 -115.97 -12.34
CA SER A 377 -28.54 -114.80 -11.54
C SER A 377 -28.63 -115.06 -10.03
N LEU A 378 -29.66 -115.79 -9.59
CA LEU A 378 -29.77 -116.24 -8.20
C LEU A 378 -28.64 -117.20 -7.83
N GLN A 379 -28.29 -118.14 -8.70
CA GLN A 379 -27.14 -119.05 -8.49
C GLN A 379 -25.79 -118.32 -8.50
N GLU A 380 -25.61 -117.30 -9.35
CA GLU A 380 -24.41 -116.45 -9.37
C GLU A 380 -24.25 -115.70 -8.03
N THR A 381 -25.32 -115.15 -7.45
CA THR A 381 -25.28 -114.53 -6.11
C THR A 381 -25.09 -115.51 -4.93
N GLU A 382 -25.12 -116.82 -5.18
CA GLU A 382 -24.66 -117.85 -4.23
C GLU A 382 -23.22 -118.31 -4.50
N LEU A 383 -22.79 -118.33 -5.77
CA LEU A 383 -21.40 -118.63 -6.16
C LEU A 383 -20.42 -117.53 -5.70
N ASP A 384 -20.84 -116.26 -5.69
CA ASP A 384 -20.09 -115.13 -5.11
C ASP A 384 -19.69 -115.33 -3.63
N LYS A 385 -20.30 -116.31 -2.93
CA LYS A 385 -19.98 -116.65 -1.53
C LYS A 385 -19.04 -117.85 -1.40
N LYS A 386 -18.63 -118.51 -2.50
CA LYS A 386 -17.86 -119.78 -2.48
C LYS A 386 -16.88 -120.00 -3.65
N VAL A 387 -16.06 -119.01 -4.02
CA VAL A 387 -14.76 -119.31 -4.66
C VAL A 387 -13.63 -118.50 -4.02
N HIS A 388 -12.67 -119.22 -3.45
CA HIS A 388 -11.33 -118.70 -3.16
C HIS A 388 -10.31 -119.74 -3.65
N LEU A 389 -9.15 -119.28 -4.09
CA LEU A 389 -7.98 -120.03 -4.60
C LEU A 389 -7.97 -120.45 -6.09
N GLN A 390 -6.98 -119.86 -6.78
CA GLN A 390 -6.11 -120.42 -7.83
C GLN A 390 -6.53 -120.40 -9.32
N ASP A 391 -6.00 -119.38 -10.00
CA ASP A 391 -5.40 -119.43 -11.35
C ASP A 391 -4.48 -120.66 -11.53
N PRO A 392 -4.55 -121.33 -12.69
CA PRO A 392 -3.31 -121.49 -13.46
C PRO A 392 -3.47 -121.38 -15.00
N PHE A 393 -2.96 -120.29 -15.55
CA PHE A 393 -2.58 -120.01 -16.95
C PHE A 393 -3.67 -119.70 -17.99
N GLN A 394 -3.66 -118.45 -18.48
CA GLN A 394 -3.28 -118.18 -19.88
C GLN A 394 -2.91 -116.71 -20.15
N SER A 395 -1.94 -116.49 -21.04
CA SER A 395 -1.22 -115.20 -21.18
C SER A 395 -2.08 -114.04 -21.75
N GLU A 396 -3.08 -114.34 -22.57
CA GLU A 396 -3.83 -113.30 -23.30
C GLU A 396 -4.74 -112.43 -22.44
N SER A 397 -5.37 -112.98 -21.38
CA SER A 397 -6.26 -112.21 -20.50
C SER A 397 -5.47 -111.16 -19.74
N SER A 398 -4.29 -111.54 -19.24
CA SER A 398 -3.34 -110.62 -18.61
C SER A 398 -2.92 -109.51 -19.57
N GLN A 399 -2.47 -109.84 -20.80
CA GLN A 399 -2.11 -108.81 -21.78
C GLN A 399 -3.29 -107.89 -22.14
N LYS A 400 -4.50 -108.42 -22.36
CA LYS A 400 -5.69 -107.61 -22.68
C LYS A 400 -6.08 -106.68 -21.53
N LEU A 401 -6.04 -107.17 -20.29
CA LEU A 401 -6.26 -106.37 -19.08
C LEU A 401 -5.17 -105.31 -18.89
N GLN A 402 -3.90 -105.66 -19.14
CA GLN A 402 -2.76 -104.76 -19.00
C GLN A 402 -2.73 -103.68 -20.09
N CYS A 403 -3.12 -103.99 -21.34
CA CYS A 403 -3.37 -103.01 -22.39
C CYS A 403 -4.54 -102.06 -22.05
N LEU A 404 -5.62 -102.57 -21.46
CA LEU A 404 -6.75 -101.74 -21.02
C LEU A 404 -6.36 -100.85 -19.83
N LEU A 405 -5.56 -101.37 -18.89
CA LEU A 405 -4.98 -100.61 -17.78
C LEU A 405 -4.01 -99.52 -18.27
N THR A 406 -3.21 -99.81 -19.29
CA THR A 406 -2.34 -98.82 -19.95
C THR A 406 -3.17 -97.74 -20.65
N ARG A 407 -4.19 -98.10 -21.43
CA ARG A 407 -5.13 -97.12 -22.02
C ARG A 407 -5.87 -96.28 -20.99
N TRP A 408 -6.25 -96.87 -19.85
CA TRP A 408 -6.86 -96.13 -18.75
C TRP A 408 -5.86 -95.16 -18.12
N ARG A 409 -4.61 -95.60 -17.87
CA ARG A 409 -3.51 -94.73 -17.41
C ARG A 409 -3.24 -93.60 -18.40
N GLU A 410 -3.10 -93.89 -19.69
CA GLU A 410 -2.94 -92.90 -20.77
C GLU A 410 -4.06 -91.85 -20.74
N LYS A 411 -5.33 -92.27 -20.60
CA LYS A 411 -6.46 -91.36 -20.55
C LYS A 411 -6.51 -90.54 -19.25
N VAL A 412 -6.17 -91.14 -18.10
CA VAL A 412 -6.06 -90.45 -16.82
C VAL A 412 -4.92 -89.43 -16.82
N PHE A 413 -3.73 -89.79 -17.35
CA PHE A 413 -2.63 -88.86 -17.55
C PHE A 413 -3.01 -87.75 -18.53
N SER A 414 -3.69 -88.05 -19.63
CA SER A 414 -4.18 -87.03 -20.58
C SER A 414 -5.13 -86.04 -19.90
N LEU A 415 -6.05 -86.53 -19.05
CA LEU A 415 -6.99 -85.68 -18.31
C LEU A 415 -6.29 -84.89 -17.19
N LEU A 416 -5.30 -85.46 -16.51
CA LEU A 416 -4.47 -84.75 -15.53
C LEU A 416 -3.64 -83.63 -16.19
N VAL A 417 -3.02 -83.89 -17.34
CA VAL A 417 -2.29 -82.88 -18.11
C VAL A 417 -3.24 -81.80 -18.62
N GLN A 418 -4.41 -82.17 -19.14
CA GLN A 418 -5.43 -81.20 -19.57
C GLN A 418 -5.90 -80.33 -18.40
N LEU A 419 -6.25 -80.92 -17.25
CA LEU A 419 -6.65 -80.20 -16.04
C LEU A 419 -5.52 -79.27 -15.56
N LYS A 420 -4.27 -79.73 -15.53
CA LYS A 420 -3.13 -78.90 -15.12
C LYS A 420 -2.83 -77.79 -16.12
N SER A 421 -3.03 -77.99 -17.43
CA SER A 421 -2.94 -76.90 -18.41
C SER A 421 -4.04 -75.84 -18.22
N GLN A 422 -5.25 -76.25 -17.83
CA GLN A 422 -6.35 -75.34 -17.50
C GLN A 422 -6.12 -74.60 -16.17
N GLU A 423 -5.64 -75.29 -15.12
CA GLU A 423 -5.21 -74.65 -13.86
C GLU A 423 -4.09 -73.64 -14.09
N LEU A 424 -3.11 -73.94 -14.95
CA LEU A 424 -2.03 -73.02 -15.30
C LEU A 424 -2.55 -71.81 -16.09
N SER A 425 -3.37 -72.03 -17.13
CA SER A 425 -4.03 -70.95 -17.88
C SER A 425 -4.80 -70.02 -16.95
N HIS A 426 -5.69 -70.56 -16.10
CA HIS A 426 -6.46 -69.76 -15.16
C HIS A 426 -5.58 -69.03 -14.14
N ARG A 427 -4.46 -69.62 -13.70
CA ARG A 427 -3.49 -68.91 -12.85
C ARG A 427 -2.72 -67.82 -13.56
N ASP A 428 -2.61 -67.84 -14.89
CA ASP A 428 -2.02 -66.76 -15.67
C ASP A 428 -3.07 -65.69 -16.02
N ASP A 429 -4.30 -66.09 -16.33
CA ASP A 429 -5.47 -65.22 -16.47
C ASP A 429 -5.71 -64.39 -15.20
N THR A 430 -5.68 -65.00 -14.00
CA THR A 430 -5.84 -64.25 -12.74
C THR A 430 -4.69 -63.29 -12.48
N LYS A 431 -3.43 -63.65 -12.79
CA LYS A 431 -2.30 -62.69 -12.68
C LYS A 431 -2.47 -61.50 -13.61
N VAL A 432 -3.03 -61.69 -14.82
CA VAL A 432 -3.31 -60.60 -15.76
C VAL A 432 -4.43 -59.70 -15.23
N LEU A 433 -5.49 -60.29 -14.66
CA LEU A 433 -6.55 -59.52 -13.99
C LEU A 433 -6.06 -58.78 -12.74
N GLU A 434 -5.25 -59.42 -11.88
CA GLU A 434 -4.63 -58.80 -10.69
C GLU A 434 -3.75 -57.61 -11.06
N LYS A 435 -2.95 -57.70 -12.14
CA LYS A 435 -2.19 -56.57 -12.67
C LYS A 435 -3.11 -55.44 -13.12
N LYS A 436 -4.13 -55.77 -13.92
CA LYS A 436 -5.06 -54.77 -14.45
C LYS A 436 -5.92 -54.09 -13.38
N VAL A 437 -6.22 -54.78 -12.28
CA VAL A 437 -6.85 -54.19 -11.09
C VAL A 437 -5.90 -53.17 -10.46
N LYS A 438 -4.63 -53.52 -10.24
CA LYS A 438 -3.63 -52.57 -9.68
C LYS A 438 -3.38 -51.37 -10.58
N GLU A 439 -3.27 -51.57 -11.88
CA GLU A 439 -3.16 -50.49 -12.88
C GLU A 439 -4.34 -49.52 -12.79
N LEU A 440 -5.56 -50.01 -12.53
CA LEU A 440 -6.75 -49.18 -12.35
C LEU A 440 -6.83 -48.55 -10.94
N GLU A 441 -6.37 -49.22 -9.89
CA GLU A 441 -6.25 -48.67 -8.53
C GLU A 441 -5.25 -47.50 -8.50
N GLU A 442 -4.09 -47.66 -9.16
CA GLU A 442 -3.09 -46.60 -9.35
C GLU A 442 -3.65 -45.44 -10.20
N GLU A 443 -4.37 -45.73 -11.28
CA GLU A 443 -5.02 -44.69 -12.09
C GLU A 443 -6.08 -43.91 -11.29
N VAL A 444 -6.91 -44.59 -10.49
CA VAL A 444 -7.90 -43.98 -9.59
C VAL A 444 -7.22 -43.12 -8.53
N ALA A 445 -6.21 -43.63 -7.83
CA ALA A 445 -5.44 -42.87 -6.84
C ALA A 445 -4.81 -41.60 -7.44
N SER A 446 -4.27 -41.69 -8.66
CA SER A 446 -3.72 -40.51 -9.37
C SER A 446 -4.80 -39.48 -9.72
N ARG A 447 -6.02 -39.92 -10.07
CA ARG A 447 -7.17 -39.04 -10.32
C ARG A 447 -7.69 -38.40 -9.04
N GLU A 448 -7.74 -39.13 -7.93
CA GLU A 448 -8.13 -38.62 -6.61
C GLU A 448 -7.15 -37.56 -6.10
N GLN A 449 -5.84 -37.81 -6.20
CA GLN A 449 -4.80 -36.82 -5.90
C GLN A 449 -4.96 -35.56 -6.77
N LYS A 450 -5.18 -35.72 -8.08
CA LYS A 450 -5.42 -34.60 -8.99
C LYS A 450 -6.72 -33.83 -8.66
N ALA A 451 -7.78 -34.52 -8.27
CA ALA A 451 -9.03 -33.90 -7.83
C ALA A 451 -8.84 -33.11 -6.53
N ALA A 452 -8.10 -33.67 -5.55
CA ALA A 452 -7.76 -32.98 -4.32
C ALA A 452 -6.93 -31.70 -4.57
N LEU A 453 -5.92 -31.75 -5.45
CA LEU A 453 -5.15 -30.57 -5.83
C LEU A 453 -6.01 -29.48 -6.51
N LEU A 454 -6.95 -29.89 -7.37
CA LEU A 454 -7.89 -28.96 -8.01
C LEU A 454 -8.90 -28.36 -7.02
N LEU A 455 -9.33 -29.11 -6.00
CA LEU A 455 -10.19 -28.59 -4.93
C LEU A 455 -9.48 -27.52 -4.09
N HIS A 456 -8.27 -27.81 -3.59
CA HIS A 456 -7.50 -26.81 -2.84
C HIS A 456 -7.22 -25.56 -3.69
N SER A 457 -6.87 -25.73 -4.97
CA SER A 457 -6.65 -24.59 -5.88
C SER A 457 -7.93 -23.77 -6.12
N LEU A 458 -9.12 -24.39 -6.09
CA LEU A 458 -10.40 -23.70 -6.18
C LEU A 458 -10.76 -22.99 -4.87
N GLU A 459 -10.44 -23.58 -3.72
CA GLU A 459 -10.58 -22.96 -2.40
C GLU A 459 -9.66 -21.74 -2.26
N ASP A 460 -8.40 -21.83 -2.65
CA ASP A 460 -7.45 -20.71 -2.72
C ASP A 460 -7.99 -19.56 -3.59
N LYS A 461 -8.51 -19.87 -4.78
CA LYS A 461 -9.10 -18.88 -5.69
C LYS A 461 -10.40 -18.28 -5.15
N THR A 462 -11.15 -19.04 -4.34
CA THR A 462 -12.33 -18.54 -3.62
C THR A 462 -11.93 -17.58 -2.50
N ALA A 463 -10.90 -17.93 -1.72
CA ALA A 463 -10.33 -17.06 -0.68
C ALA A 463 -9.75 -15.76 -1.26
N GLU A 464 -9.05 -15.82 -2.39
CA GLU A 464 -8.55 -14.64 -3.12
C GLU A 464 -9.69 -13.72 -3.58
N ALA A 465 -10.76 -14.28 -4.15
CA ALA A 465 -11.94 -13.52 -4.56
C ALA A 465 -12.70 -12.90 -3.36
N ASP A 466 -12.71 -13.57 -2.20
CA ASP A 466 -13.28 -13.05 -0.96
C ASP A 466 -12.42 -11.95 -0.33
N MET A 467 -11.08 -12.08 -0.36
CA MET A 467 -10.15 -11.02 0.05
C MET A 467 -10.32 -9.76 -0.80
N GLU A 468 -10.40 -9.90 -2.13
CA GLU A 468 -10.68 -8.76 -3.01
C GLU A 468 -12.09 -8.17 -2.79
N ARG A 469 -13.09 -8.99 -2.47
CA ARG A 469 -14.43 -8.48 -2.07
C ARG A 469 -14.38 -7.68 -0.77
N VAL A 470 -13.55 -8.06 0.20
CA VAL A 470 -13.32 -7.28 1.43
C VAL A 470 -12.56 -6.00 1.12
N ARG A 471 -11.46 -6.08 0.34
CA ARG A 471 -10.66 -4.93 -0.10
C ARG A 471 -11.51 -3.85 -0.78
N ASN A 472 -12.36 -4.25 -1.72
CA ASN A 472 -13.27 -3.34 -2.42
C ASN A 472 -14.29 -2.68 -1.47
N LYS A 473 -14.82 -3.40 -0.47
CA LYS A 473 -15.68 -2.81 0.58
C LYS A 473 -14.92 -1.78 1.44
N THR A 474 -13.67 -2.07 1.81
CA THR A 474 -12.82 -1.14 2.57
C THR A 474 -12.55 0.13 1.76
N LEU A 475 -12.14 0.01 0.50
CA LEU A 475 -11.92 1.14 -0.41
C LEU A 475 -13.20 1.97 -0.63
N GLN A 476 -14.37 1.31 -0.74
CA GLN A 476 -15.66 2.01 -0.81
C GLN A 476 -15.97 2.78 0.48
N ALA A 477 -15.69 2.21 1.65
CA ALA A 477 -15.86 2.87 2.94
C ALA A 477 -14.84 4.01 3.17
N GLU A 478 -13.66 3.95 2.56
CA GLU A 478 -12.66 5.03 2.54
C GLU A 478 -13.09 6.18 1.60
N MET A 479 -13.57 5.84 0.41
CA MET A 479 -14.16 6.79 -0.53
C MET A 479 -15.35 7.54 0.09
N MET A 480 -16.25 6.84 0.79
CA MET A 480 -17.37 7.48 1.49
C MET A 480 -16.90 8.43 2.60
N ARG A 481 -15.98 7.99 3.48
CA ARG A 481 -15.41 8.84 4.54
C ARG A 481 -14.67 10.06 3.98
N SER A 482 -13.95 9.90 2.87
CA SER A 482 -13.27 11.00 2.16
C SER A 482 -14.27 12.00 1.58
N ASN A 483 -15.36 11.52 0.95
CA ASN A 483 -16.44 12.38 0.45
C ASN A 483 -17.17 13.12 1.58
N GLU A 484 -17.41 12.48 2.72
CA GLU A 484 -18.00 13.11 3.92
C GLU A 484 -17.08 14.22 4.48
N GLN A 485 -15.77 13.97 4.56
CA GLN A 485 -14.79 14.98 4.96
C GLN A 485 -14.72 16.15 3.96
N MET A 486 -14.66 15.85 2.65
CA MET A 486 -14.64 16.85 1.58
C MET A 486 -15.89 17.74 1.63
N HIS A 487 -17.08 17.15 1.79
CA HIS A 487 -18.32 17.91 1.94
C HIS A 487 -18.35 18.72 3.25
N GLY A 488 -17.80 18.18 4.35
CA GLY A 488 -17.61 18.92 5.60
C GLY A 488 -16.64 20.10 5.49
N PHE A 489 -15.60 20.01 4.66
CA PHE A 489 -14.73 21.14 4.33
C PHE A 489 -15.44 22.15 3.43
N GLN A 490 -16.19 21.70 2.42
CA GLN A 490 -16.99 22.57 1.54
C GLN A 490 -18.01 23.39 2.35
N GLN A 491 -18.78 22.76 3.24
CA GLN A 491 -19.74 23.47 4.10
C GLN A 491 -19.06 24.54 4.98
N LYS A 492 -17.86 24.26 5.51
CA LYS A 492 -17.06 25.24 6.28
C LYS A 492 -16.56 26.39 5.41
N ALA A 493 -16.11 26.11 4.19
CA ALA A 493 -15.71 27.14 3.23
C ALA A 493 -16.88 28.05 2.85
N GLU A 494 -18.03 27.47 2.49
CA GLU A 494 -19.25 28.22 2.17
C GLU A 494 -19.74 29.08 3.35
N ALA A 495 -19.61 28.60 4.59
CA ALA A 495 -19.93 29.37 5.80
C ALA A 495 -18.93 30.53 6.00
N GLY A 496 -17.63 30.29 5.78
CA GLY A 496 -16.60 31.32 5.81
C GLY A 496 -16.83 32.41 4.77
N GLU A 497 -17.17 32.05 3.53
CA GLU A 497 -17.53 33.03 2.50
C GLU A 497 -18.79 33.84 2.86
N LYS A 498 -19.81 33.21 3.45
CA LYS A 498 -21.03 33.91 3.90
C LYS A 498 -20.67 34.98 4.93
N ALA A 499 -19.87 34.63 5.95
CA ALA A 499 -19.37 35.59 6.94
C ALA A 499 -18.49 36.70 6.35
N LEU A 500 -17.64 36.39 5.36
CA LEU A 500 -16.83 37.40 4.66
C LEU A 500 -17.69 38.37 3.83
N ARG A 501 -18.75 37.88 3.18
CA ARG A 501 -19.72 38.71 2.45
C ARG A 501 -20.51 39.61 3.39
N GLU A 502 -20.99 39.09 4.52
CA GLU A 502 -21.67 39.87 5.57
C GLU A 502 -20.77 40.96 6.18
N LEU A 503 -19.48 40.66 6.36
CA LEU A 503 -18.47 41.63 6.81
C LEU A 503 -18.19 42.71 5.75
N ALA A 504 -18.09 42.34 4.48
CA ALA A 504 -17.91 43.30 3.38
C ALA A 504 -19.11 44.25 3.25
N ASP A 505 -20.33 43.73 3.40
CA ASP A 505 -21.56 44.54 3.48
C ASP A 505 -21.55 45.47 4.70
N PHE A 506 -21.10 44.99 5.86
CA PHE A 506 -21.01 45.80 7.08
C PHE A 506 -19.98 46.94 6.94
N VAL A 507 -18.79 46.66 6.39
CA VAL A 507 -17.77 47.68 6.08
C VAL A 507 -18.30 48.68 5.05
N SER A 508 -19.05 48.23 4.05
CA SER A 508 -19.69 49.11 3.05
C SER A 508 -20.74 50.03 3.68
N ARG A 509 -21.59 49.51 4.57
CA ARG A 509 -22.55 50.31 5.37
C ARG A 509 -21.85 51.32 6.27
N LEU A 510 -20.78 50.93 6.98
CA LEU A 510 -19.98 51.84 7.79
C LEU A 510 -19.32 52.94 6.94
N LYS A 511 -18.74 52.61 5.79
CA LYS A 511 -18.17 53.59 4.85
C LYS A 511 -19.22 54.61 4.42
N GLN A 512 -20.41 54.16 4.02
CA GLN A 512 -21.51 55.04 3.63
C GLN A 512 -21.96 55.96 4.78
N GLN A 513 -22.05 55.43 6.00
CA GLN A 513 -22.35 56.23 7.20
C GLN A 513 -21.27 57.28 7.49
N LEU A 514 -19.98 56.92 7.40
CA LEU A 514 -18.87 57.85 7.62
C LEU A 514 -18.83 58.97 6.57
N MET A 515 -18.99 58.66 5.28
CA MET A 515 -19.12 59.67 4.23
C MET A 515 -20.28 60.64 4.51
N GLY A 516 -21.46 60.10 4.84
CA GLY A 516 -22.64 60.92 5.16
C GLY A 516 -22.50 61.76 6.44
N GLN A 517 -21.61 61.40 7.36
CA GLN A 517 -21.23 62.26 8.49
C GLN A 517 -20.21 63.31 8.08
N GLU A 518 -19.20 62.96 7.27
CA GLU A 518 -18.20 63.89 6.74
C GLU A 518 -18.85 65.05 5.95
N GLU A 519 -19.85 64.75 5.13
CA GLU A 519 -20.68 65.73 4.41
C GLU A 519 -21.42 66.68 5.38
N ARG A 520 -21.98 66.15 6.47
CA ARG A 520 -22.64 66.97 7.52
C ARG A 520 -21.63 67.85 8.26
N TRP A 521 -20.43 67.35 8.57
CA TRP A 521 -19.37 68.13 9.19
C TRP A 521 -18.89 69.26 8.26
N LYS A 522 -18.71 68.99 6.96
CA LYS A 522 -18.40 70.01 5.95
C LYS A 522 -19.49 71.08 5.86
N ALA A 523 -20.77 70.69 5.81
CA ALA A 523 -21.90 71.62 5.81
C ALA A 523 -21.98 72.46 7.10
N ALA A 524 -21.72 71.85 8.26
CA ALA A 524 -21.67 72.55 9.54
C ALA A 524 -20.50 73.56 9.61
N LEU A 525 -19.32 73.19 9.10
CA LEU A 525 -18.15 74.06 9.03
C LEU A 525 -18.40 75.28 8.11
N LEU A 526 -18.99 75.07 6.93
CA LEU A 526 -19.38 76.15 6.01
C LEU A 526 -20.42 77.09 6.66
N ARG A 527 -21.39 76.55 7.40
CA ARG A 527 -22.36 77.35 8.17
C ARG A 527 -21.68 78.16 9.28
N LEU A 528 -20.70 77.57 9.98
CA LEU A 528 -19.95 78.24 11.05
C LEU A 528 -19.07 79.37 10.49
N LEU A 529 -18.40 79.14 9.36
CA LEU A 529 -17.67 80.18 8.61
C LEU A 529 -18.60 81.34 8.20
N GLY A 530 -19.81 81.02 7.71
CA GLY A 530 -20.83 82.02 7.38
C GLY A 530 -21.31 82.83 8.60
N LEU A 531 -21.38 82.21 9.78
CA LEU A 531 -21.65 82.92 11.04
C LEU A 531 -20.45 83.79 11.46
N GLY A 532 -19.22 83.31 11.34
CA GLY A 532 -18.01 84.09 11.60
C GLY A 532 -17.93 85.36 10.75
N ASN A 533 -18.26 85.26 9.46
CA ASN A 533 -18.35 86.42 8.56
C ASN A 533 -19.42 87.44 9.02
N ARG A 534 -20.58 86.96 9.49
CA ARG A 534 -21.63 87.83 10.06
C ARG A 534 -21.20 88.49 11.37
N VAL A 535 -20.46 87.78 12.23
CA VAL A 535 -19.90 88.33 13.47
C VAL A 535 -18.85 89.39 13.14
N SER A 536 -17.89 89.13 12.24
CA SER A 536 -16.88 90.12 11.82
C SER A 536 -17.52 91.39 11.24
N PHE A 537 -18.59 91.25 10.46
CA PHE A 537 -19.37 92.40 9.96
C PHE A 537 -20.08 93.16 11.09
N ALA A 538 -20.63 92.45 12.09
CA ALA A 538 -21.23 93.09 13.27
C ALA A 538 -20.18 93.84 14.10
N THR A 539 -19.01 93.25 14.37
CA THR A 539 -17.88 93.91 15.05
C THR A 539 -17.50 95.19 14.32
N LYS A 540 -17.22 95.13 13.01
CA LYS A 540 -16.88 96.33 12.20
C LYS A 540 -17.94 97.44 12.27
N ARG A 541 -19.22 97.09 12.39
CA ARG A 541 -20.30 98.07 12.62
C ARG A 541 -20.30 98.63 14.04
N VAL A 542 -20.01 97.82 15.06
CA VAL A 542 -19.82 98.28 16.44
C VAL A 542 -18.62 99.21 16.54
N ASP A 543 -17.46 98.85 15.96
CA ASP A 543 -16.26 99.69 15.90
C ASP A 543 -16.55 101.05 15.24
N THR A 544 -17.32 101.04 14.15
CA THR A 544 -17.77 102.27 13.46
C THR A 544 -18.67 103.12 14.35
N ILE A 545 -19.62 102.52 15.07
CA ILE A 545 -20.50 103.21 16.01
C ILE A 545 -19.69 103.77 17.19
N GLN A 546 -18.73 103.01 17.73
CA GLN A 546 -17.84 103.44 18.79
C GLN A 546 -17.00 104.64 18.35
N GLY A 547 -16.41 104.62 17.15
CA GLY A 547 -15.70 105.77 16.59
C GLY A 547 -16.58 107.03 16.44
N LEU A 548 -17.84 106.87 15.99
CA LEU A 548 -18.81 107.96 15.93
C LEU A 548 -19.20 108.49 17.31
N VAL A 549 -19.37 107.62 18.31
CA VAL A 549 -19.67 108.00 19.70
C VAL A 549 -18.48 108.71 20.34
N CYS A 550 -17.26 108.20 20.20
CA CYS A 550 -16.03 108.87 20.65
C CYS A 550 -15.88 110.26 20.03
N ARG A 551 -16.16 110.41 18.72
CA ARG A 551 -16.16 111.73 18.05
C ARG A 551 -17.26 112.64 18.60
N LYS A 552 -18.46 112.13 18.88
CA LYS A 552 -19.54 112.92 19.50
C LYS A 552 -19.18 113.36 20.93
N ILE A 553 -18.51 112.51 21.72
CA ILE A 553 -18.03 112.85 23.06
C ILE A 553 -16.92 113.90 23.00
N ALA A 554 -15.97 113.78 22.07
CA ALA A 554 -14.93 114.79 21.87
C ALA A 554 -15.50 116.16 21.46
N LEU A 555 -16.48 116.18 20.54
CA LEU A 555 -17.21 117.40 20.18
C LEU A 555 -18.02 117.96 21.35
N ALA A 556 -18.61 117.11 22.19
CA ALA A 556 -19.33 117.56 23.39
C ALA A 556 -18.38 118.18 24.43
N LYS A 557 -17.17 117.64 24.60
CA LYS A 557 -16.12 118.23 25.47
C LYS A 557 -15.64 119.59 24.95
N LEU A 558 -15.35 119.70 23.66
CA LEU A 558 -15.02 120.99 23.05
C LEU A 558 -16.16 122.01 23.23
N GLN A 559 -17.42 121.61 23.05
CA GLN A 559 -18.60 122.44 23.34
C GLN A 559 -18.84 122.70 24.84
N GLN A 560 -18.08 122.07 25.73
CA GLN A 560 -18.10 122.30 27.18
C GLN A 560 -17.00 123.31 27.55
N GLU A 561 -15.81 123.13 26.97
CA GLU A 561 -14.67 124.06 27.02
C GLU A 561 -15.02 125.43 26.41
N GLU A 562 -15.68 125.46 25.24
CA GLU A 562 -16.24 126.68 24.63
C GLU A 562 -17.32 127.38 25.51
N LYS A 563 -17.94 126.66 26.45
CA LYS A 563 -18.97 127.20 27.36
C LYS A 563 -18.42 127.66 28.71
N HIS A 564 -17.14 127.43 29.01
CA HIS A 564 -16.54 127.86 30.28
C HIS A 564 -16.25 129.38 30.38
N VAL A 565 -16.88 130.20 29.52
CA VAL A 565 -16.89 131.68 29.62
C VAL A 565 -18.32 132.24 29.80
N ALA A 566 -19.21 131.52 30.50
CA ALA A 566 -20.43 132.12 31.08
C ALA A 566 -21.05 131.29 32.24
N GLY A 567 -21.34 131.94 33.36
CA GLY A 567 -22.55 131.67 34.15
C GLY A 567 -22.59 130.50 35.16
N THR A 568 -22.28 130.82 36.41
CA THR A 568 -22.99 130.35 37.65
C THR A 568 -23.35 128.86 37.83
N ASN A 569 -22.76 128.26 38.86
CA ASN A 569 -23.20 126.97 39.43
C ASN A 569 -24.64 127.04 39.98
N GLN A 570 -25.39 125.95 39.81
CA GLN A 570 -26.47 125.55 40.72
C GLN A 570 -26.32 124.05 41.02
N GLU A 571 -25.93 123.73 42.26
CA GLU A 571 -25.96 122.35 42.75
C GLU A 571 -27.39 122.02 43.17
N ILE A 572 -28.00 121.02 42.52
CA ILE A 572 -29.30 120.48 42.92
C ILE A 572 -29.03 119.29 43.83
N GLN A 573 -29.24 119.46 45.14
CA GLN A 573 -29.30 118.34 46.07
C GLN A 573 -30.67 117.63 45.92
N PRO A 574 -30.72 116.29 45.77
CA PRO A 574 -31.98 115.54 45.72
C PRO A 574 -32.67 115.51 47.09
N SER A 575 -33.98 115.26 47.12
CA SER A 575 -34.75 115.23 48.36
C SER A 575 -34.45 113.97 49.18
N TYR A 576 -34.62 114.07 50.50
CA TYR A 576 -34.62 112.92 51.41
C TYR A 576 -35.67 111.88 51.03
N GLU A 577 -36.81 112.33 50.47
CA GLU A 577 -37.91 111.46 50.03
C GLU A 577 -37.53 110.65 48.76
N ASP A 578 -36.77 111.24 47.83
CA ASP A 578 -36.28 110.57 46.62
C ASP A 578 -35.33 109.42 47.01
N LEU A 579 -34.37 109.71 47.89
CA LEU A 579 -33.43 108.74 48.46
C LEU A 579 -34.15 107.61 49.21
N GLN A 580 -35.25 107.91 49.90
CA GLN A 580 -36.03 106.90 50.63
C GLN A 580 -36.84 105.99 49.67
N ALA A 581 -37.30 106.51 48.53
CA ALA A 581 -37.93 105.73 47.47
C ALA A 581 -36.93 104.83 46.72
N GLU A 582 -35.76 105.36 46.35
CA GLU A 582 -34.66 104.57 45.76
C GLU A 582 -34.23 103.43 46.69
N LEU A 583 -34.10 103.70 47.99
CA LEU A 583 -33.79 102.66 48.99
C LEU A 583 -34.87 101.56 49.04
N HIS A 584 -36.16 101.88 48.88
CA HIS A 584 -37.21 100.84 48.81
C HIS A 584 -37.09 99.99 47.54
N MET A 585 -36.90 100.60 46.38
CA MET A 585 -36.67 99.87 45.11
C MET A 585 -35.46 98.92 45.22
N LEU A 586 -34.35 99.39 45.81
CA LEU A 586 -33.15 98.58 46.05
C LEU A 586 -33.32 97.47 47.10
N HIS A 587 -34.35 97.54 47.97
CA HIS A 587 -34.74 96.41 48.82
C HIS A 587 -35.52 95.37 48.01
N GLU A 588 -36.51 95.80 47.22
CA GLU A 588 -37.30 94.89 46.38
C GLU A 588 -36.44 94.18 45.32
N GLU A 589 -35.53 94.89 44.66
CA GLU A 589 -34.58 94.29 43.71
C GLU A 589 -33.63 93.31 44.38
N ARG A 590 -33.10 93.62 45.58
CA ARG A 590 -32.26 92.70 46.36
C ARG A 590 -33.00 91.44 46.76
N ASP A 591 -34.23 91.57 47.25
CA ASP A 591 -35.02 90.42 47.71
C ASP A 591 -35.47 89.55 46.54
N ARG A 592 -35.81 90.17 45.39
CA ARG A 592 -36.04 89.48 44.12
C ARG A 592 -34.81 88.73 43.64
N LEU A 593 -33.64 89.38 43.55
CA LEU A 593 -32.38 88.73 43.17
C LEU A 593 -32.01 87.61 44.16
N SER A 594 -32.31 87.78 45.44
CA SER A 594 -32.12 86.74 46.46
C SER A 594 -33.05 85.54 46.27
N ALA A 595 -34.27 85.75 45.79
CA ALA A 595 -35.19 84.67 45.41
C ALA A 595 -34.76 83.96 44.12
N GLU A 596 -34.35 84.72 43.09
CA GLU A 596 -33.85 84.19 41.82
C GLU A 596 -32.54 83.39 42.03
N LEU A 597 -31.62 83.85 42.89
CA LEU A 597 -30.43 83.10 43.30
C LEU A 597 -30.76 81.82 44.07
N LYS A 598 -31.71 81.85 45.03
CA LYS A 598 -32.16 80.64 45.74
C LYS A 598 -32.78 79.61 44.80
N HIS A 599 -33.60 80.06 43.84
CA HIS A 599 -34.19 79.19 42.83
C HIS A 599 -33.12 78.59 41.90
N GLY A 600 -32.14 79.40 41.48
CA GLY A 600 -30.98 78.94 40.70
C GLY A 600 -30.16 77.87 41.44
N ALA A 601 -29.88 78.08 42.73
CA ALA A 601 -29.18 77.12 43.57
C ALA A 601 -29.94 75.79 43.67
N GLN A 602 -31.25 75.82 43.98
CA GLN A 602 -32.10 74.62 44.04
C GLN A 602 -32.18 73.87 42.70
N LEU A 603 -32.19 74.59 41.57
CA LEU A 603 -32.18 73.98 40.24
C LEU A 603 -30.83 73.31 39.94
N ILE A 604 -29.71 73.92 40.36
CA ILE A 604 -28.37 73.33 40.26
C ILE A 604 -28.27 72.08 41.15
N GLU A 605 -28.69 72.15 42.41
CA GLU A 605 -28.73 71.01 43.34
C GLU A 605 -29.54 69.85 42.77
N LYS A 606 -30.74 70.12 42.24
CA LYS A 606 -31.57 69.11 41.58
C LYS A 606 -30.86 68.50 40.36
N LYS A 607 -30.19 69.30 39.53
CA LYS A 607 -29.45 68.78 38.36
C LYS A 607 -28.20 68.00 38.75
N VAL A 608 -27.54 68.35 39.86
CA VAL A 608 -26.45 67.57 40.44
C VAL A 608 -26.98 66.25 41.02
N ALA A 609 -28.13 66.23 41.67
CA ALA A 609 -28.78 65.00 42.14
C ALA A 609 -29.18 64.08 40.97
N GLU A 610 -29.91 64.60 39.97
CA GLU A 610 -30.26 63.87 38.74
C GLU A 610 -29.02 63.30 38.02
N ALA A 611 -27.88 64.02 38.05
CA ALA A 611 -26.63 63.55 37.47
C ALA A 611 -25.95 62.45 38.31
N ARG A 612 -25.96 62.57 39.65
CA ARG A 612 -25.44 61.54 40.57
C ARG A 612 -26.23 60.24 40.45
N GLU A 613 -27.56 60.31 40.48
CA GLU A 613 -28.43 59.14 40.30
C GLU A 613 -28.17 58.44 38.97
N ARG A 614 -28.03 59.19 37.86
CA ARG A 614 -27.67 58.60 36.55
C ARG A 614 -26.35 57.84 36.63
N VAL A 615 -25.29 58.48 37.13
CA VAL A 615 -23.96 57.87 37.29
C VAL A 615 -24.03 56.63 38.20
N GLU A 616 -24.82 56.64 39.27
CA GLU A 616 -24.99 55.49 40.16
C GLU A 616 -25.77 54.34 39.51
N THR A 617 -26.81 54.64 38.72
CA THR A 617 -27.49 53.60 37.90
C THR A 617 -26.58 53.04 36.81
N ASP A 618 -25.68 53.84 36.23
CA ASP A 618 -24.75 53.37 35.20
C ASP A 618 -23.58 52.59 35.82
N LEU A 619 -23.06 52.99 36.98
CA LEU A 619 -22.06 52.22 37.75
C LEU A 619 -22.60 50.88 38.24
N SER A 620 -23.87 50.81 38.66
CA SER A 620 -24.52 49.55 39.07
C SER A 620 -24.81 48.63 37.87
N LYS A 621 -25.25 49.16 36.72
CA LYS A 621 -25.32 48.41 35.44
C LYS A 621 -23.94 47.85 35.07
N MET A 622 -22.90 48.70 35.07
CA MET A 622 -21.54 48.29 34.76
C MET A 622 -21.04 47.20 35.71
N ARG A 623 -21.30 47.32 37.02
CA ARG A 623 -20.96 46.28 38.01
C ARG A 623 -21.66 44.95 37.72
N GLY A 624 -22.96 44.97 37.42
CA GLY A 624 -23.69 43.76 37.01
C GLY A 624 -23.13 43.12 35.74
N THR A 625 -22.75 43.92 34.74
CA THR A 625 -22.08 43.39 33.53
C THR A 625 -20.71 42.80 33.83
N LEU A 626 -19.91 43.43 34.71
CA LEU A 626 -18.60 42.90 35.13
C LEU A 626 -18.76 41.57 35.84
N GLN A 627 -19.67 41.46 36.82
CA GLN A 627 -19.96 40.21 37.52
C GLN A 627 -20.39 39.09 36.57
N SER A 628 -21.29 39.38 35.61
CA SER A 628 -21.68 38.37 34.60
C SER A 628 -20.52 37.96 33.68
N LEU A 629 -19.56 38.85 33.43
CA LEU A 629 -18.35 38.53 32.65
C LEU A 629 -17.37 37.70 33.49
N GLU A 630 -17.20 38.01 34.76
CA GLU A 630 -16.39 37.26 35.73
C GLU A 630 -16.94 35.83 35.90
N GLU A 631 -18.25 35.66 36.11
CA GLU A 631 -18.93 34.34 36.15
C GLU A 631 -18.70 33.53 34.86
N THR A 632 -18.83 34.15 33.68
CA THR A 632 -18.57 33.45 32.40
C THR A 632 -17.09 33.17 32.16
N LEU A 633 -16.17 33.93 32.77
CA LEU A 633 -14.73 33.66 32.74
C LEU A 633 -14.41 32.46 33.62
N GLU A 634 -14.89 32.45 34.87
CA GLU A 634 -14.71 31.35 35.82
C GLU A 634 -15.24 30.04 35.23
N ALA A 635 -16.49 30.03 34.72
CA ALA A 635 -17.08 28.86 34.07
C ALA A 635 -16.23 28.35 32.88
N LYS A 636 -15.69 29.25 32.05
CA LYS A 636 -14.76 28.86 30.97
C LYS A 636 -13.47 28.26 31.52
N THR A 637 -12.88 28.81 32.58
CA THR A 637 -11.67 28.20 33.18
C THR A 637 -11.93 26.83 33.78
N VAL A 638 -13.14 26.54 34.29
CA VAL A 638 -13.50 25.20 34.78
C VAL A 638 -13.50 24.20 33.62
N VAL A 639 -14.25 24.50 32.54
CA VAL A 639 -14.29 23.67 31.32
C VAL A 639 -12.88 23.50 30.71
N GLU A 640 -12.06 24.55 30.71
CA GLU A 640 -10.68 24.49 30.21
C GLU A 640 -9.78 23.57 31.07
N ARG A 641 -9.98 23.52 32.41
CA ARG A 641 -9.29 22.57 33.29
C ARG A 641 -9.77 21.13 33.06
N GLU A 642 -11.07 20.91 32.89
CA GLU A 642 -11.65 19.59 32.58
C GLU A 642 -11.12 19.06 31.23
N LEU A 643 -11.06 19.90 30.20
CA LEU A 643 -10.50 19.54 28.89
C LEU A 643 -8.99 19.23 28.98
N ARG A 644 -8.20 19.99 29.76
CA ARG A 644 -6.79 19.65 30.04
C ARG A 644 -6.63 18.29 30.71
N GLN A 645 -7.46 17.98 31.72
CA GLN A 645 -7.43 16.68 32.41
C GLN A 645 -7.82 15.53 31.49
N GLN A 646 -8.78 15.74 30.58
CA GLN A 646 -9.14 14.75 29.55
C GLN A 646 -8.00 14.52 28.56
N LEU A 647 -7.34 15.59 28.08
CA LEU A 647 -6.17 15.48 27.20
C LEU A 647 -5.05 14.70 27.88
N GLU A 648 -4.63 15.10 29.09
CA GLU A 648 -3.62 14.37 29.88
C GLU A 648 -3.96 12.88 30.09
N ALA A 649 -5.24 12.55 30.28
CA ALA A 649 -5.69 11.16 30.43
C ALA A 649 -5.55 10.38 29.11
N THR A 650 -5.92 10.98 27.98
CA THR A 650 -5.75 10.37 26.65
C THR A 650 -4.28 10.24 26.24
N GLU A 651 -3.42 11.20 26.60
CA GLU A 651 -1.98 11.13 26.38
C GLU A 651 -1.37 9.97 27.18
N LYS A 652 -1.69 9.85 28.48
CA LYS A 652 -1.21 8.75 29.32
C LYS A 652 -1.69 7.38 28.80
N GLN A 653 -2.92 7.30 28.29
CA GLN A 653 -3.43 6.09 27.61
C GLN A 653 -2.65 5.78 26.33
N LEU A 654 -2.42 6.76 25.47
CA LEU A 654 -1.66 6.62 24.23
C LEU A 654 -0.21 6.18 24.51
N GLU A 655 0.43 6.73 25.54
CA GLU A 655 1.74 6.26 25.99
C GLU A 655 1.71 4.80 26.45
N THR A 656 0.70 4.36 27.21
CA THR A 656 0.60 2.96 27.64
C THR A 656 0.43 2.02 26.46
N THR A 657 -0.44 2.34 25.50
CA THR A 657 -0.60 1.53 24.27
C THR A 657 0.66 1.54 23.42
N ASN A 658 1.40 2.66 23.34
CA ASN A 658 2.67 2.71 22.61
C ASN A 658 3.76 1.85 23.29
N ARG A 659 3.84 1.86 24.62
CA ARG A 659 4.74 0.98 25.38
C ARG A 659 4.38 -0.51 25.22
N GLU A 660 3.11 -0.83 25.09
CA GLU A 660 2.64 -2.21 24.79
C GLU A 660 2.94 -2.63 23.36
N LEU A 661 2.69 -1.76 22.38
CA LEU A 661 3.06 -1.99 20.98
C LEU A 661 4.57 -2.18 20.81
N GLN A 662 5.41 -1.41 21.51
CA GLN A 662 6.86 -1.59 21.52
C GLN A 662 7.29 -2.94 22.11
N ARG A 663 6.66 -3.40 23.21
CA ARG A 663 6.93 -4.74 23.78
C ARG A 663 6.50 -5.85 22.82
N ASN A 664 5.34 -5.71 22.18
CA ASN A 664 4.81 -6.68 21.23
C ASN A 664 5.65 -6.75 19.95
N ALA A 665 6.17 -5.61 19.47
CA ALA A 665 7.13 -5.55 18.38
C ALA A 665 8.44 -6.26 18.74
N GLY A 666 9.03 -5.95 19.90
CA GLY A 666 10.24 -6.63 20.38
C GLY A 666 10.07 -8.15 20.53
N ALA A 667 8.92 -8.60 21.06
CA ALA A 667 8.58 -10.03 21.14
C ALA A 667 8.40 -10.67 19.75
N ALA A 668 7.81 -9.97 18.79
CA ALA A 668 7.70 -10.44 17.42
C ALA A 668 9.08 -10.54 16.73
N ASP A 669 10.00 -9.62 17.03
CA ASP A 669 11.36 -9.66 16.49
C ASP A 669 12.21 -10.76 17.14
N SER A 670 12.03 -11.06 18.44
CA SER A 670 12.59 -12.27 19.05
C SER A 670 12.09 -13.54 18.35
N LEU A 671 10.78 -13.67 18.12
CA LEU A 671 10.20 -14.82 17.40
C LEU A 671 10.71 -14.91 15.95
N ARG A 672 10.95 -13.78 15.26
CA ARG A 672 11.59 -13.78 13.94
C ARG A 672 13.03 -14.29 13.99
N GLN A 673 13.78 -13.93 15.03
CA GLN A 673 15.16 -14.42 15.23
C GLN A 673 15.17 -15.93 15.55
N GLU A 674 14.28 -16.40 16.43
CA GLU A 674 14.12 -17.83 16.73
C GLU A 674 13.74 -18.65 15.48
N VAL A 675 12.76 -18.19 14.69
CA VAL A 675 12.39 -18.83 13.41
C VAL A 675 13.54 -18.79 12.40
N GLY A 676 14.34 -17.72 12.39
CA GLY A 676 15.56 -17.63 11.56
C GLY A 676 16.64 -18.62 11.98
N GLN A 677 16.87 -18.77 13.28
CA GLN A 677 17.82 -19.75 13.84
C GLN A 677 17.40 -21.18 13.51
N LEU A 678 16.13 -21.54 13.77
CA LEU A 678 15.57 -22.85 13.46
C LEU A 678 15.63 -23.17 11.96
N ARG A 679 15.33 -22.20 11.08
CA ARG A 679 15.51 -22.38 9.63
C ARG A 679 16.95 -22.68 9.27
N GLY A 680 17.90 -21.89 9.79
CA GLY A 680 19.32 -22.13 9.58
C GLY A 680 19.84 -23.44 10.18
N GLU A 681 19.16 -24.02 11.18
CA GLU A 681 19.44 -25.37 11.72
C GLU A 681 18.89 -26.46 10.80
N TYR A 682 17.64 -26.35 10.35
CA TYR A 682 17.05 -27.29 9.38
C TYR A 682 17.80 -27.29 8.03
N GLU A 683 18.20 -26.12 7.54
CA GLU A 683 18.98 -25.98 6.30
C GLU A 683 20.37 -26.64 6.44
N ARG A 684 21.05 -26.49 7.59
CA ARG A 684 22.31 -27.20 7.87
C ARG A 684 22.11 -28.71 7.95
N ALA A 685 21.14 -29.19 8.73
CA ALA A 685 20.88 -30.61 8.88
C ALA A 685 20.48 -31.28 7.54
N LEU A 686 19.72 -30.58 6.69
CA LEU A 686 19.41 -31.02 5.34
C LEU A 686 20.66 -31.07 4.46
N GLN A 687 21.50 -30.03 4.48
CA GLN A 687 22.73 -29.99 3.70
C GLN A 687 23.72 -31.08 4.13
N GLU A 688 23.86 -31.34 5.44
CA GLU A 688 24.65 -32.45 5.98
C GLU A 688 24.14 -33.79 5.41
N LYS A 689 22.83 -34.05 5.48
CA LYS A 689 22.22 -35.29 4.93
C LYS A 689 22.37 -35.40 3.42
N VAL A 690 22.29 -34.30 2.66
CA VAL A 690 22.58 -34.29 1.22
C VAL A 690 24.05 -34.69 0.98
N THR A 691 25.01 -34.09 1.69
CA THR A 691 26.43 -34.44 1.51
C THR A 691 26.76 -35.87 1.92
N GLU A 692 26.11 -36.40 2.97
CA GLU A 692 26.22 -37.81 3.38
C GLU A 692 25.74 -38.75 2.27
N VAL A 693 24.54 -38.53 1.73
CA VAL A 693 23.99 -39.32 0.60
C VAL A 693 24.88 -39.19 -0.65
N GLU A 694 25.33 -37.99 -1.00
CA GLU A 694 26.24 -37.81 -2.14
C GLU A 694 27.59 -38.55 -1.94
N THR A 695 28.17 -38.51 -0.74
CA THR A 695 29.44 -39.20 -0.47
C THR A 695 29.29 -40.72 -0.49
N GLN A 696 28.17 -41.25 0.00
CA GLN A 696 27.84 -42.66 -0.10
C GLN A 696 27.64 -43.08 -1.56
N LEU A 697 26.87 -42.33 -2.37
CA LEU A 697 26.71 -42.60 -3.80
C LEU A 697 28.04 -42.54 -4.58
N ARG A 698 28.92 -41.57 -4.27
CA ARG A 698 30.27 -41.48 -4.85
C ARG A 698 31.12 -42.72 -4.50
N LYS A 699 31.03 -43.19 -3.25
CA LYS A 699 31.71 -44.41 -2.80
C LYS A 699 31.20 -45.64 -3.55
N ASP A 700 29.89 -45.83 -3.61
CA ASP A 700 29.25 -47.00 -4.25
C ASP A 700 29.54 -47.06 -5.75
N LEU A 701 29.48 -45.92 -6.44
CA LEU A 701 29.93 -45.81 -7.84
C LEU A 701 31.41 -46.24 -7.99
N SER A 702 32.29 -45.78 -7.09
CA SER A 702 33.70 -46.18 -7.12
C SER A 702 33.92 -47.68 -6.84
N GLU A 703 33.02 -48.34 -6.12
CA GLU A 703 33.08 -49.78 -5.82
C GLU A 703 32.53 -50.61 -6.99
N MET A 704 31.45 -50.15 -7.63
CA MET A 704 30.95 -50.72 -8.88
C MET A 704 31.94 -50.55 -10.04
N GLU A 705 32.66 -49.43 -10.13
CA GLU A 705 33.76 -49.26 -11.10
C GLU A 705 34.92 -50.22 -10.83
N LYS A 706 35.29 -50.48 -9.57
CA LYS A 706 36.32 -51.47 -9.22
C LYS A 706 35.87 -52.88 -9.64
N ALA A 707 34.62 -53.25 -9.33
CA ALA A 707 34.02 -54.54 -9.68
C ALA A 707 33.91 -54.75 -11.21
N LEU A 708 33.49 -53.71 -11.95
CA LEU A 708 33.48 -53.70 -13.41
C LEU A 708 34.89 -53.93 -13.97
N ASN A 709 35.91 -53.32 -13.37
CA ASN A 709 37.30 -53.46 -13.80
C ASN A 709 37.93 -54.81 -13.41
N THR A 710 37.53 -55.46 -12.29
CA THR A 710 37.94 -56.85 -12.02
C THR A 710 37.26 -57.82 -12.98
N ALA A 711 35.94 -57.71 -13.19
CA ALA A 711 35.21 -58.53 -14.17
C ALA A 711 35.79 -58.40 -15.59
N ARG A 712 36.15 -57.19 -16.03
CA ARG A 712 36.86 -56.97 -17.32
C ARG A 712 38.22 -57.65 -17.38
N ARG A 713 39.00 -57.62 -16.29
CA ARG A 713 40.30 -58.32 -16.20
C ARG A 713 40.13 -59.84 -16.21
N GLU A 714 39.10 -60.36 -15.56
CA GLU A 714 38.81 -61.80 -15.49
C GLU A 714 38.27 -62.34 -16.81
N HIS A 715 37.37 -61.60 -17.47
CA HIS A 715 36.98 -61.86 -18.86
C HIS A 715 38.19 -61.86 -19.80
N ALA A 716 39.13 -60.91 -19.66
CA ALA A 716 40.36 -60.91 -20.44
C ALA A 716 41.26 -62.13 -20.17
N LYS A 717 41.39 -62.57 -18.91
CA LYS A 717 42.08 -63.83 -18.55
C LYS A 717 41.39 -65.03 -19.21
N ALA A 718 40.06 -65.12 -19.12
CA ALA A 718 39.28 -66.21 -19.70
C ALA A 718 39.42 -66.29 -21.23
N VAL A 719 39.33 -65.15 -21.94
CA VAL A 719 39.56 -65.08 -23.39
C VAL A 719 40.99 -65.47 -23.78
N VAL A 720 41.99 -65.14 -22.96
CA VAL A 720 43.38 -65.60 -23.19
C VAL A 720 43.52 -67.10 -22.95
N ALA A 721 42.90 -67.65 -21.90
CA ALA A 721 42.91 -69.08 -21.59
C ALA A 721 42.19 -69.90 -22.68
N LEU A 722 41.01 -69.47 -23.13
CA LEU A 722 40.30 -70.07 -24.27
C LEU A 722 41.18 -70.08 -25.52
N ARG A 723 41.79 -68.93 -25.88
CA ARG A 723 42.74 -68.85 -27.00
C ARG A 723 44.03 -69.65 -26.80
N GLN A 724 44.37 -70.09 -25.59
CA GLN A 724 45.47 -71.03 -25.35
C GLN A 724 44.99 -72.47 -25.54
N ALA A 725 43.79 -72.82 -25.03
CA ALA A 725 43.15 -74.11 -25.21
C ALA A 725 42.83 -74.40 -26.69
N GLU A 726 42.23 -73.46 -27.42
CA GLU A 726 42.00 -73.54 -28.88
C GLU A 726 43.28 -73.88 -29.66
N ARG A 727 44.36 -73.16 -29.37
CA ARG A 727 45.67 -73.40 -30.00
C ARG A 727 46.29 -74.74 -29.59
N GLN A 728 46.00 -75.23 -28.40
CA GLN A 728 46.50 -76.53 -27.95
C GLN A 728 45.71 -77.67 -28.59
N ALA A 729 44.38 -77.60 -28.59
CA ALA A 729 43.50 -78.51 -29.32
C ALA A 729 43.84 -78.56 -30.83
N ALA A 730 44.20 -77.42 -31.44
CA ALA A 730 44.68 -77.39 -32.84
C ALA A 730 46.00 -78.15 -33.04
N ARG A 731 46.95 -78.08 -32.08
CA ARG A 731 48.20 -78.86 -32.14
C ARG A 731 47.96 -80.35 -31.92
N ASP A 732 47.11 -80.70 -30.96
CA ASP A 732 46.84 -82.10 -30.63
C ASP A 732 45.98 -82.77 -31.71
N LYS A 733 45.11 -82.00 -32.38
CA LYS A 733 44.47 -82.41 -33.64
C LYS A 733 45.52 -82.68 -34.72
N ALA A 734 46.42 -81.73 -35.01
CA ALA A 734 47.48 -81.93 -36.02
C ALA A 734 48.36 -83.16 -35.72
N ARG A 735 48.74 -83.37 -34.45
CA ARG A 735 49.44 -84.59 -33.99
C ARG A 735 48.62 -85.87 -34.22
N SER A 736 47.30 -85.83 -34.01
CA SER A 736 46.43 -86.98 -34.28
C SER A 736 46.29 -87.27 -35.78
N GLU A 737 46.32 -86.24 -36.62
CA GLU A 737 46.32 -86.36 -38.09
C GLU A 737 47.67 -86.89 -38.61
N GLU A 738 48.80 -86.44 -38.03
CA GLU A 738 50.13 -87.02 -38.25
C GLU A 738 50.18 -88.51 -37.86
N LEU A 739 49.69 -88.86 -36.66
CA LEU A 739 49.63 -90.26 -36.23
C LEU A 739 48.70 -91.13 -37.11
N ALA A 740 47.58 -90.58 -37.56
CA ALA A 740 46.68 -91.26 -38.49
C ALA A 740 47.35 -91.52 -39.84
N THR A 741 48.00 -90.52 -40.45
CA THR A 741 48.72 -90.71 -41.73
C THR A 741 49.90 -91.68 -41.60
N ILE A 742 50.57 -91.75 -40.44
CA ILE A 742 51.59 -92.77 -40.15
C ILE A 742 50.93 -94.17 -40.11
N GLN A 743 49.80 -94.34 -39.42
CA GLN A 743 49.07 -95.63 -39.37
C GLN A 743 48.52 -96.05 -40.76
N GLU A 744 48.01 -95.11 -41.55
CA GLU A 744 47.61 -95.35 -42.94
C GLU A 744 48.82 -95.78 -43.79
N SER A 745 49.96 -95.12 -43.66
CA SER A 745 51.18 -95.50 -44.40
C SER A 745 51.70 -96.89 -43.99
N ALA A 746 51.58 -97.26 -42.72
CA ALA A 746 51.99 -98.56 -42.20
C ALA A 746 51.04 -99.67 -42.69
N THR A 747 49.73 -99.47 -42.61
CA THR A 747 48.74 -100.42 -43.13
C THR A 747 48.80 -100.55 -44.65
N GLN A 748 49.09 -99.48 -45.39
CA GLN A 748 49.38 -99.54 -46.82
C GLN A 748 50.66 -100.34 -47.13
N GLN A 749 51.72 -100.22 -46.32
CA GLN A 749 52.93 -101.04 -46.45
C GLN A 749 52.66 -102.52 -46.15
N GLU A 750 51.85 -102.84 -45.13
CA GLU A 750 51.45 -104.22 -44.84
C GLU A 750 50.57 -104.80 -45.97
N MET A 751 49.62 -104.03 -46.49
CA MET A 751 48.82 -104.42 -47.66
C MET A 751 49.71 -104.67 -48.89
N ALA A 752 50.65 -103.78 -49.20
CA ALA A 752 51.60 -103.96 -50.30
C ALA A 752 52.51 -105.20 -50.11
N ARG A 753 52.89 -105.50 -48.86
CA ARG A 753 53.67 -106.71 -48.50
C ARG A 753 52.84 -107.99 -48.66
N LEU A 754 51.57 -107.98 -48.26
CA LEU A 754 50.63 -109.09 -48.44
C LEU A 754 50.32 -109.31 -49.92
N GLU A 755 50.14 -108.24 -50.70
CA GLU A 755 50.04 -108.29 -52.17
C GLU A 755 51.30 -108.88 -52.82
N GLY A 756 52.49 -108.46 -52.37
CA GLY A 756 53.76 -109.02 -52.84
C GLY A 756 53.81 -110.53 -52.62
N ARG A 757 53.49 -110.97 -51.40
CA ARG A 757 53.46 -112.39 -51.02
C ARG A 757 52.36 -113.19 -51.73
N LEU A 758 51.22 -112.57 -52.04
CA LEU A 758 50.20 -113.16 -52.92
C LEU A 758 50.75 -113.36 -54.35
N LYS A 759 51.40 -112.34 -54.92
CA LYS A 759 52.03 -112.40 -56.25
C LYS A 759 53.20 -113.41 -56.29
N GLU A 760 53.86 -113.69 -55.17
CA GLU A 760 54.83 -114.78 -55.02
C GLU A 760 54.13 -116.14 -55.00
N LEU A 761 53.15 -116.34 -54.11
CA LEU A 761 52.37 -117.58 -54.04
C LEU A 761 51.63 -117.91 -55.34
N GLU A 762 51.23 -116.90 -56.12
CA GLU A 762 50.69 -117.10 -57.47
C GLU A 762 51.76 -117.54 -58.49
N ARG A 763 53.00 -117.05 -58.39
CA ARG A 763 54.12 -117.57 -59.20
C ARG A 763 54.45 -119.01 -58.80
N ASP A 764 54.53 -119.31 -57.51
CA ASP A 764 54.81 -120.66 -57.00
C ASP A 764 53.71 -121.64 -57.43
N LYS A 765 52.43 -121.25 -57.28
CA LYS A 765 51.27 -121.97 -57.83
C LYS A 765 51.38 -122.18 -59.34
N ASN A 766 51.82 -121.18 -60.10
CA ASN A 766 51.97 -121.29 -61.55
C ASN A 766 53.14 -122.19 -61.95
N VAL A 767 54.23 -122.21 -61.18
CA VAL A 767 55.36 -123.14 -61.32
C VAL A 767 54.93 -124.57 -60.95
N LEU A 768 54.22 -124.78 -59.84
CA LEU A 768 53.63 -126.08 -59.48
C LEU A 768 52.66 -126.56 -60.55
N MET A 769 51.83 -125.67 -61.09
CA MET A 769 50.93 -125.97 -62.21
C MET A 769 51.68 -126.18 -63.54
N ALA A 770 52.95 -125.80 -63.65
CA ALA A 770 53.81 -126.15 -64.78
C ALA A 770 54.45 -127.54 -64.57
N THR A 771 55.06 -127.81 -63.41
CA THR A 771 55.64 -129.13 -63.11
C THR A 771 54.58 -130.24 -63.10
N LEU A 772 53.41 -130.01 -62.49
CA LEU A 772 52.28 -130.95 -62.53
C LEU A 772 51.73 -131.22 -63.95
N ARG A 773 51.95 -130.31 -64.91
CA ARG A 773 51.69 -130.57 -66.35
C ARG A 773 52.83 -131.36 -66.98
N GLN A 774 54.07 -131.00 -66.69
CA GLN A 774 55.29 -131.56 -67.28
C GLN A 774 55.55 -133.01 -66.85
N GLU A 775 55.32 -133.35 -65.58
CA GLU A 775 55.39 -134.73 -65.06
C GLU A 775 54.16 -135.58 -65.42
N GLY A 776 53.20 -135.04 -66.17
CA GLY A 776 51.97 -135.74 -66.56
C GLY A 776 51.00 -136.04 -65.40
N LEU A 777 51.32 -135.64 -64.17
CA LEU A 777 50.50 -135.89 -62.98
C LEU A 777 49.10 -135.27 -63.09
N LEU A 778 48.92 -134.15 -63.79
CA LEU A 778 47.58 -133.61 -64.11
C LEU A 778 46.77 -134.49 -65.07
N ALA A 779 47.42 -135.32 -65.91
CA ALA A 779 46.74 -136.32 -66.72
C ALA A 779 46.39 -137.58 -65.90
N GLN A 780 47.25 -137.98 -64.96
CA GLN A 780 46.95 -139.06 -64.01
C GLN A 780 45.82 -138.68 -63.05
N TYR A 781 45.83 -137.47 -62.48
CA TYR A 781 44.76 -136.93 -61.65
C TYR A 781 43.43 -136.84 -62.42
N ARG A 782 43.46 -136.53 -63.73
CA ARG A 782 42.27 -136.58 -64.60
C ARG A 782 41.77 -138.00 -64.85
N LYS A 783 42.65 -139.00 -65.04
CA LYS A 783 42.26 -140.42 -65.12
C LYS A 783 41.67 -140.93 -63.80
N ASN A 784 42.29 -140.62 -62.68
CA ASN A 784 41.83 -141.03 -61.34
C ASN A 784 40.52 -140.32 -60.92
N ARG A 785 40.02 -139.37 -61.70
CA ARG A 785 38.70 -138.74 -61.52
C ARG A 785 37.56 -139.47 -62.24
N GLN A 786 37.84 -140.57 -62.95
CA GLN A 786 36.82 -141.36 -63.67
C GLN A 786 36.21 -142.51 -62.86
N SER A 787 36.64 -142.74 -61.61
CA SER A 787 36.13 -143.81 -60.73
C SER A 787 35.32 -143.32 -59.52
N ALA A 788 35.08 -142.01 -59.37
CA ALA A 788 34.31 -141.46 -58.24
C ALA A 788 33.51 -140.19 -58.58
N VAL A 789 32.19 -140.35 -58.76
CA VAL A 789 31.15 -139.30 -58.80
C VAL A 789 29.90 -139.92 -58.16
N PRO A 790 29.36 -139.37 -57.06
CA PRO A 790 28.53 -138.15 -57.08
C PRO A 790 29.28 -136.88 -56.66
N ALA A 791 28.91 -135.65 -57.04
CA ALA A 791 27.63 -135.09 -57.52
C ALA A 791 26.54 -134.84 -56.45
N LYS A 792 26.78 -133.84 -55.58
CA LYS A 792 25.71 -133.00 -55.02
C LYS A 792 26.15 -131.53 -55.03
N SER A 793 25.22 -130.59 -54.90
CA SER A 793 25.33 -129.24 -55.44
C SER A 793 24.81 -128.15 -54.48
N ILE A 794 25.13 -126.89 -54.83
CA ILE A 794 24.60 -125.63 -54.29
C ILE A 794 25.13 -125.27 -52.88
N GLY A 795 25.50 -123.99 -52.69
CA GLY A 795 25.99 -123.43 -51.42
C GLY A 795 26.66 -122.07 -51.57
N LYS A 796 25.89 -120.98 -51.48
CA LYS A 796 26.37 -119.59 -51.34
C LYS A 796 25.98 -119.10 -49.93
N THR A 797 26.76 -118.16 -49.37
CA THR A 797 26.46 -117.36 -48.15
C THR A 797 26.40 -118.10 -46.79
N GLY A 798 26.55 -117.34 -45.67
CA GLY A 798 26.69 -117.83 -44.28
C GLY A 798 28.15 -117.78 -43.80
N THR A 799 28.66 -116.98 -42.85
CA THR A 799 28.17 -116.17 -41.70
C THR A 799 27.54 -116.94 -40.54
N SER A 800 28.33 -117.22 -39.48
CA SER A 800 27.90 -117.62 -38.12
C SER A 800 29.13 -117.71 -37.18
N PRO A 801 29.01 -117.67 -35.84
CA PRO A 801 28.32 -116.66 -35.05
C PRO A 801 29.14 -116.14 -33.83
N LEU A 802 28.50 -115.31 -32.99
CA LEU A 802 29.03 -114.68 -31.78
C LEU A 802 29.13 -115.66 -30.58
N SER A 803 29.98 -115.34 -29.60
CA SER A 803 29.65 -115.53 -28.18
C SER A 803 28.95 -114.27 -27.65
N LYS A 804 27.77 -114.42 -27.03
CA LYS A 804 26.96 -113.32 -26.50
C LYS A 804 26.95 -113.35 -24.97
N GLU A 805 27.79 -112.55 -24.33
CA GLU A 805 27.67 -112.24 -22.89
C GLU A 805 28.53 -111.01 -22.52
N SER A 806 29.80 -110.98 -22.94
CA SER A 806 30.77 -109.94 -22.54
C SER A 806 30.46 -108.51 -23.03
N LEU A 807 29.69 -108.34 -24.12
CA LEU A 807 29.57 -107.05 -24.81
C LEU A 807 28.35 -106.21 -24.37
N PHE A 808 27.34 -106.81 -23.73
CA PHE A 808 26.21 -106.04 -23.18
C PHE A 808 26.59 -105.35 -21.87
N ALA A 809 27.32 -106.02 -20.97
CA ALA A 809 27.82 -105.42 -19.73
C ALA A 809 28.69 -104.18 -20.02
N VAL A 810 29.65 -104.29 -20.95
CA VAL A 810 30.53 -103.18 -21.35
C VAL A 810 29.76 -102.03 -22.01
N LEU A 811 28.62 -102.30 -22.68
CA LEU A 811 27.76 -101.25 -23.23
C LEU A 811 26.92 -100.56 -22.15
N ASP A 812 26.32 -101.29 -21.21
CA ASP A 812 25.60 -100.71 -20.07
C ASP A 812 26.55 -99.88 -19.17
N ASP A 813 27.77 -100.36 -18.93
CA ASP A 813 28.82 -99.63 -18.19
C ASP A 813 29.19 -98.31 -18.89
N LEU A 814 29.36 -98.33 -20.22
CA LEU A 814 29.66 -97.14 -21.02
C LEU A 814 28.46 -96.18 -21.13
N GLN A 815 27.23 -96.70 -21.18
CA GLN A 815 26.03 -95.87 -21.23
C GLN A 815 25.74 -95.23 -19.86
N THR A 816 26.10 -95.90 -18.76
CA THR A 816 26.05 -95.38 -17.39
C THR A 816 27.11 -94.28 -17.19
N LEU A 817 28.34 -94.48 -17.70
CA LEU A 817 29.37 -93.41 -17.70
C LEU A 817 28.93 -92.19 -18.53
N GLY A 818 28.31 -92.42 -19.69
CA GLY A 818 27.79 -91.35 -20.55
C GLY A 818 26.67 -90.54 -19.90
N ALA A 819 25.85 -91.17 -19.05
CA ALA A 819 24.83 -90.47 -18.26
C ALA A 819 25.43 -89.64 -17.12
N ALA A 820 26.48 -90.14 -16.45
CA ALA A 820 27.14 -89.43 -15.35
C ALA A 820 27.79 -88.11 -15.80
N ILE A 821 28.46 -88.11 -16.96
CA ILE A 821 29.17 -86.93 -17.50
C ILE A 821 28.20 -85.80 -17.89
N LEU A 822 26.92 -86.10 -18.16
CA LEU A 822 25.90 -85.09 -18.50
C LEU A 822 25.21 -84.45 -17.28
N GLU A 823 25.45 -84.94 -16.06
CA GLU A 823 24.92 -84.34 -14.82
C GLU A 823 25.90 -83.37 -14.14
N GLU A 824 27.20 -83.39 -14.48
CA GLU A 824 28.21 -82.48 -13.91
C GLU A 824 28.19 -81.06 -14.52
N GLU A 825 27.58 -80.83 -15.70
CA GLU A 825 27.38 -79.48 -16.26
C GLU A 825 26.16 -78.74 -15.66
N LYS A 826 26.19 -78.52 -14.34
CA LYS A 826 25.27 -77.61 -13.63
C LYS A 826 26.06 -76.52 -12.89
N PRO A 827 26.11 -75.27 -13.40
CA PRO A 827 26.82 -74.19 -12.72
C PRO A 827 26.07 -73.75 -11.46
N ASP A 828 26.80 -73.65 -10.35
CA ASP A 828 26.28 -73.22 -9.04
C ASP A 828 25.60 -71.84 -9.08
N LYS A 829 24.27 -71.81 -8.97
CA LYS A 829 23.50 -70.57 -8.77
C LYS A 829 23.44 -70.15 -7.30
N ASN A 830 24.59 -69.94 -6.68
CA ASN A 830 24.69 -69.31 -5.36
C ASN A 830 24.65 -67.76 -5.47
N SER A 831 23.54 -67.23 -6.00
CA SER A 831 23.28 -65.79 -6.05
C SER A 831 22.57 -65.30 -4.79
N SER A 832 23.38 -64.88 -3.80
CA SER A 832 23.10 -63.83 -2.81
C SER A 832 21.63 -63.40 -2.63
N THR A 833 20.97 -63.91 -1.59
CA THR A 833 19.88 -63.15 -0.95
C THR A 833 20.50 -62.26 0.11
N ILE A 834 20.62 -60.96 -0.20
CA ILE A 834 20.86 -59.93 0.81
C ILE A 834 19.52 -59.23 1.04
N MET A 835 19.12 -59.12 2.30
CA MET A 835 18.09 -58.20 2.75
C MET A 835 18.74 -57.12 3.59
N ASP A 836 18.25 -55.89 3.46
CA ASP A 836 18.55 -54.77 4.34
C ASP A 836 18.01 -55.06 5.77
N PRO A 837 18.52 -54.36 6.80
CA PRO A 837 18.12 -52.97 7.03
C PRO A 837 19.26 -51.94 6.98
#